data_AF-A0A3B0QTZ8-F1
#
_entry.id   AF-A0A3B0QTZ8-F1
#
_cell.length_a   1.000
_cell.length_b   1.000
_cell.length_c   1.000
_cell.angle_alpha   90.00
_cell.angle_beta   90.00
_cell.angle_gamma   90.00
#
_symmetry.space_group_name_H-M   'P 1'
#
loop_
_entity.id
_entity.type
_entity.pdbx_description
1 polymer ?
#
loop_
_entity_poly.entity_id
_entity_poly.type
_entity_poly.pdbx_seq_one_letter_code
_entity_poly.pdbx_strand_id
1 'polypeptide(L)'
;MIQKYFCVLTLLFSTTLMWSQTFTVSGNIKDEANNPIAYANILLLKAQDSTIVSGTTSNEEGEFGFNNVAANKYIIKASFISYEDNYSNITVSGDLQIPLIVLKESVETLSEIQITYKKPTLTREVDRLVFNVEKTALSEGNMMEVLRNTPGVLVLDNKITIKNTIPTVYINDKKVHISANEIAELLEGTSASNIKAIEVITNPPARYGAESGVVLSIIMAKNLISGYNGSVFSNYTQGVFPKTNYGMSNYFKGKKISVYANYSYNNKKVDRVERTTINYPDQQWVSDLDRNTWTETHNFNLNFDWDFNNNNTLNLSANTQFLPYFKRITKSNTQITPIISNEIASFNSNNLSKDKKNNLGFDLGYVHTFNKDNAKLYFNSHYTNYDYKSRQDVETDYFLGNDSFFVNNAFNTRSTQDNEIITSQLDYSLPIDDSSSFETGVKFSNVKSKSDNIQNDIIGNTEVLNIDNTDFFNYDETVYAAYLSYDKQWEKWSLSSGLRVEQTVIKAMSVSTDQNNNQDYLEWFPTANLSFKASDKVSIYTNYKRSITRPDYTYLNPFKYFLNDNTVVTGNPNLQPVYTSNIKLGVSINNIFTIEAYYKKYKNNVFQIPIQDNDTNILTYTSLNINYTEEIGLDFEAYFNIVDKWTVYIGTSFYNYNDNGTFLNNTISRDRWANYTNFTNNVSFLKDNSLTAYFTMTYVGKNVQGFQIVNSRLMSDLSIRKTMLKGKGSVSLIISDLFNEQDVFVTTKFLNQDNTLYDNLDNRYVKLGFRYNFGNTKLSTKDHSSSVEERERLGNENSH
;
A
#
# COMPACT_ATOMS: atom_id res chain seq x y z
N MET A 1 -75.60 28.22 54.54
CA MET A 1 -74.66 28.80 55.54
C MET A 1 -73.35 29.16 54.84
N ILE A 2 -73.34 30.29 54.16
CA ILE A 2 -72.27 30.74 53.26
C ILE A 2 -71.33 31.78 53.95
N GLN A 3 -71.51 32.01 55.26
CA GLN A 3 -70.71 32.96 56.04
C GLN A 3 -69.61 32.33 56.92
N LYS A 4 -69.42 31.00 56.93
CA LYS A 4 -68.40 30.34 57.79
C LYS A 4 -67.15 29.84 57.06
N TYR A 5 -67.11 29.86 55.73
CA TYR A 5 -65.94 29.42 54.95
C TYR A 5 -65.09 30.56 54.37
N PHE A 6 -65.52 31.82 54.49
CA PHE A 6 -64.76 32.98 54.00
C PHE A 6 -63.65 33.43 54.98
N CYS A 7 -63.74 33.08 56.27
CA CYS A 7 -62.69 33.42 57.25
C CYS A 7 -61.48 32.47 57.26
N VAL A 8 -61.57 31.28 56.66
CA VAL A 8 -60.43 30.33 56.62
C VAL A 8 -59.59 30.50 55.35
N LEU A 9 -60.17 31.06 54.27
CA LEU A 9 -59.42 31.33 53.03
C LEU A 9 -58.59 32.63 53.08
N THR A 10 -58.85 33.50 54.06
CA THR A 10 -58.13 34.78 54.21
C THR A 10 -56.93 34.68 55.17
N LEU A 11 -56.72 33.54 55.84
CA LEU A 11 -55.59 33.31 56.77
C LEU A 11 -54.43 32.49 56.18
N LEU A 12 -54.51 32.07 54.91
CA LEU A 12 -53.45 31.37 54.19
C LEU A 12 -52.66 32.27 53.22
N PHE A 13 -52.93 33.58 53.23
CA PHE A 13 -52.28 34.59 52.39
C PHE A 13 -51.34 35.54 53.17
N SER A 14 -50.85 35.13 54.34
CA SER A 14 -49.71 35.78 55.00
C SER A 14 -48.46 34.92 54.84
N THR A 15 -48.01 34.75 53.59
CA THR A 15 -46.63 34.34 53.34
C THR A 15 -45.74 35.51 53.70
N THR A 16 -44.91 35.29 54.71
CA THR A 16 -43.77 36.13 55.04
C THR A 16 -42.93 36.34 53.78
N LEU A 17 -42.99 37.54 53.20
CA LEU A 17 -41.92 38.05 52.34
C LEU A 17 -40.70 38.26 53.23
N MET A 18 -39.96 37.18 53.51
CA MET A 18 -38.57 37.33 53.91
C MET A 18 -37.85 37.89 52.69
N TRP A 19 -37.48 39.16 52.73
CA TRP A 19 -36.49 39.70 51.81
C TRP A 19 -35.21 38.91 52.02
N SER A 20 -34.92 37.94 51.14
CA SER A 20 -33.58 37.39 51.04
C SER A 20 -32.70 38.54 50.58
N GLN A 21 -31.91 39.10 51.49
CA GLN A 21 -30.85 40.02 51.13
C GLN A 21 -29.89 39.25 50.21
N THR A 22 -29.83 39.67 48.96
CA THR A 22 -28.87 39.17 47.99
C THR A 22 -27.78 40.21 47.81
N PHE A 23 -26.56 39.74 47.69
CA PHE A 23 -25.36 40.55 47.70
C PHE A 23 -24.59 40.39 46.39
N THR A 24 -23.67 41.31 46.16
CA THR A 24 -22.71 41.28 45.06
C THR A 24 -21.38 40.72 45.56
N VAL A 25 -20.76 39.87 44.76
CA VAL A 25 -19.42 39.35 45.02
C VAL A 25 -18.54 39.70 43.84
N SER A 26 -17.52 40.52 44.04
CA SER A 26 -16.61 40.98 42.98
C SER A 26 -15.15 40.70 43.32
N GLY A 27 -14.31 40.56 42.31
CA GLY A 27 -12.89 40.25 42.49
C GLY A 27 -12.08 40.54 41.23
N ASN A 28 -10.77 40.36 41.34
CA ASN A 28 -9.83 40.50 40.23
C ASN A 28 -8.94 39.26 40.14
N ILE A 29 -8.51 38.90 38.93
CA ILE A 29 -7.66 37.74 38.64
C ILE A 29 -6.41 38.20 37.91
N LYS A 30 -5.24 37.79 38.43
CA LYS A 30 -3.93 38.05 37.84
C LYS A 30 -3.04 36.82 37.83
N ASP A 31 -1.98 36.86 37.04
CA ASP A 31 -0.89 35.89 37.08
C ASP A 31 0.16 36.22 38.18
N GLU A 32 1.14 35.33 38.39
CA GLU A 32 2.25 35.55 39.33
C GLU A 32 3.17 36.73 38.93
N ALA A 33 3.11 37.18 37.67
CA ALA A 33 3.81 38.37 37.15
C ALA A 33 2.97 39.66 37.29
N ASN A 34 1.80 39.60 37.95
CA ASN A 34 0.87 40.70 38.21
C ASN A 34 0.17 41.27 36.96
N ASN A 35 0.12 40.52 35.86
CA ASN A 35 -0.68 40.86 34.68
C ASN A 35 -2.14 40.39 34.86
N PRO A 36 -3.13 41.16 34.40
CA PRO A 36 -4.54 40.74 34.43
C PRO A 36 -4.77 39.53 33.52
N ILE A 37 -5.56 38.56 34.01
CA ILE A 37 -5.97 37.40 33.22
C ILE A 37 -7.39 37.64 32.71
N ALA A 38 -7.49 37.95 31.43
CA ALA A 38 -8.76 38.15 30.75
C ALA A 38 -9.47 36.83 30.42
N TYR A 39 -10.80 36.83 30.46
CA TYR A 39 -11.64 35.69 30.08
C TYR A 39 -11.40 34.40 30.89
N ALA A 40 -10.84 34.50 32.09
CA ALA A 40 -10.79 33.40 33.05
C ALA A 40 -12.21 32.96 33.40
N ASN A 41 -12.42 31.65 33.57
CA ASN A 41 -13.71 31.11 34.00
C ASN A 41 -13.77 31.11 35.53
N ILE A 42 -14.80 31.74 36.10
CA ILE A 42 -15.00 31.84 37.55
C ILE A 42 -16.33 31.20 37.90
N LEU A 43 -16.30 30.17 38.73
CA LEU A 43 -17.47 29.48 39.25
C LEU A 43 -17.62 29.76 40.74
N LEU A 44 -18.84 30.11 41.16
CA LEU A 44 -19.24 30.17 42.56
C LEU A 44 -19.91 28.84 42.93
N LEU A 45 -19.30 28.09 43.84
CA LEU A 45 -19.73 26.76 44.27
C LEU A 45 -20.22 26.79 45.72
N LYS A 46 -21.18 25.96 46.10
CA LYS A 46 -21.55 25.80 47.52
C LYS A 46 -20.41 25.13 48.29
N ALA A 47 -20.09 25.65 49.48
CA ALA A 47 -19.04 25.06 50.31
C ALA A 47 -19.37 23.66 50.85
N GLN A 48 -20.65 23.25 50.86
CA GLN A 48 -21.08 21.96 51.41
C GLN A 48 -20.83 20.77 50.47
N ASP A 49 -21.03 20.95 49.17
CA ASP A 49 -21.03 19.85 48.19
C ASP A 49 -20.39 20.23 46.84
N SER A 50 -19.82 21.44 46.73
CA SER A 50 -19.23 21.98 45.49
C SER A 50 -20.19 22.08 44.31
N THR A 51 -21.50 22.07 44.55
CA THR A 51 -22.49 22.30 43.48
C THR A 51 -22.38 23.73 42.94
N ILE A 52 -22.50 23.87 41.61
CA ILE A 52 -22.39 25.17 40.93
C ILE A 52 -23.63 26.02 41.26
N VAL A 53 -23.39 27.22 41.77
CA VAL A 53 -24.41 28.22 42.11
C VAL A 53 -24.53 29.24 40.98
N SER A 54 -23.39 29.74 40.49
CA SER A 54 -23.32 30.70 39.39
C SER A 54 -21.96 30.64 38.71
N GLY A 55 -21.85 31.11 37.46
CA GLY A 55 -20.60 31.23 36.71
C GLY A 55 -20.50 32.59 36.03
N THR A 56 -19.29 33.10 35.88
CA THR A 56 -18.97 34.35 35.17
C THR A 56 -17.58 34.27 34.56
N THR A 57 -17.19 35.28 33.78
CA THR A 57 -15.85 35.40 33.19
C THR A 57 -15.20 36.73 33.58
N SER A 58 -13.86 36.77 33.66
CA SER A 58 -13.16 38.04 33.86
C SER A 58 -13.11 38.88 32.58
N ASN A 59 -13.11 40.22 32.72
CA ASN A 59 -12.91 41.16 31.60
C ASN A 59 -11.42 41.35 31.26
N GLU A 60 -11.11 42.27 30.34
CA GLU A 60 -9.73 42.54 29.87
C GLU A 60 -8.80 43.03 30.99
N GLU A 61 -9.35 43.67 32.01
CA GLU A 61 -8.65 44.12 33.22
C GLU A 61 -8.60 43.06 34.34
N GLY A 62 -9.10 41.85 34.08
CA GLY A 62 -9.11 40.74 35.03
C GLY A 62 -10.22 40.81 36.09
N GLU A 63 -11.14 41.77 36.00
CA GLU A 63 -12.25 41.95 36.95
C GLU A 63 -13.40 41.01 36.66
N PHE A 64 -14.06 40.52 37.72
CA PHE A 64 -15.25 39.70 37.62
C PHE A 64 -16.24 40.02 38.74
N GLY A 65 -17.52 39.69 38.50
CA GLY A 65 -18.58 39.92 39.48
C GLY A 65 -19.72 38.91 39.38
N PHE A 66 -20.29 38.57 40.52
CA PHE A 66 -21.53 37.83 40.70
C PHE A 66 -22.57 38.74 41.33
N ASN A 67 -23.76 38.79 40.74
CA ASN A 67 -24.90 39.49 41.29
C ASN A 67 -25.89 38.51 41.92
N ASN A 68 -26.72 39.00 42.83
CA ASN A 68 -27.80 38.25 43.48
C ASN A 68 -27.34 37.00 44.28
N VAL A 69 -26.21 37.09 44.98
CA VAL A 69 -25.66 35.99 45.79
C VAL A 69 -26.28 35.98 47.19
N ALA A 70 -26.89 34.87 47.60
CA ALA A 70 -27.47 34.75 48.94
C ALA A 70 -26.39 34.67 50.04
N ALA A 71 -26.75 35.01 51.29
CA ALA A 71 -25.82 34.88 52.41
C ALA A 71 -25.48 33.40 52.70
N ASN A 72 -24.25 32.97 52.43
CA ASN A 72 -23.77 31.62 52.72
C ASN A 72 -22.24 31.50 52.61
N LYS A 73 -21.69 30.31 52.86
CA LYS A 73 -20.31 29.95 52.56
C LYS A 73 -20.20 29.36 51.16
N TYR A 74 -19.26 29.88 50.38
CA TYR A 74 -19.01 29.47 49.00
C TYR A 74 -17.54 29.18 48.75
N ILE A 75 -17.26 28.48 47.66
CA ILE A 75 -15.94 28.29 47.09
C ILE A 75 -15.94 28.98 45.73
N ILE A 76 -15.02 29.90 45.51
CA ILE A 76 -14.75 30.44 44.18
C ILE A 76 -13.69 29.56 43.53
N LYS A 77 -14.04 28.97 42.39
CA LYS A 77 -13.11 28.27 41.52
C LYS A 77 -12.79 29.16 40.33
N ALA A 78 -11.54 29.58 40.19
CA ALA A 78 -11.04 30.28 39.02
C ALA A 78 -10.18 29.33 38.18
N SER A 79 -10.42 29.28 36.87
CA SER A 79 -9.65 28.45 35.95
C SER A 79 -9.39 29.16 34.61
N PHE A 80 -8.20 28.94 34.06
CA PHE A 80 -7.82 29.44 32.75
C PHE A 80 -6.81 28.49 32.09
N ILE A 81 -6.74 28.49 30.75
CA ILE A 81 -5.89 27.55 30.01
C ILE A 81 -4.41 27.75 30.37
N SER A 82 -3.69 26.65 30.63
CA SER A 82 -2.28 26.66 31.07
C SER A 82 -2.02 27.21 32.49
N TYR A 83 -3.06 27.42 33.31
CA TYR A 83 -2.93 27.77 34.73
C TYR A 83 -3.52 26.68 35.62
N GLU A 84 -3.03 26.57 36.85
CA GLU A 84 -3.63 25.70 37.86
C GLU A 84 -4.97 26.27 38.35
N ASP A 85 -5.99 25.41 38.51
CA ASP A 85 -7.26 25.81 39.11
C ASP A 85 -7.04 26.34 40.53
N ASN A 86 -7.47 27.58 40.80
CA ASN A 86 -7.42 28.17 42.13
C ASN A 86 -8.78 28.06 42.82
N TYR A 87 -8.76 27.65 44.09
CA TYR A 87 -9.95 27.53 44.93
C TYR A 87 -9.83 28.45 46.14
N SER A 88 -10.81 29.34 46.32
CA SER A 88 -10.84 30.31 47.41
C SER A 88 -12.16 30.23 48.17
N ASN A 89 -12.09 29.97 49.48
CA ASN A 89 -13.27 29.91 50.34
C ASN A 89 -13.70 31.31 50.77
N ILE A 90 -14.98 31.63 50.61
CA ILE A 90 -15.56 32.93 50.98
C ILE A 90 -16.83 32.76 51.81
N THR A 91 -17.11 33.72 52.68
CA THR A 91 -18.37 33.81 53.42
C THR A 91 -19.07 35.10 53.02
N VAL A 92 -20.25 34.98 52.42
CA VAL A 92 -21.05 36.12 51.98
C VAL A 92 -22.07 36.44 53.07
N SER A 93 -21.95 37.62 53.67
CA SER A 93 -22.91 38.17 54.64
C SER A 93 -23.29 39.62 54.31
N GLY A 94 -22.86 40.11 53.16
CA GLY A 94 -22.90 41.49 52.67
C GLY A 94 -22.31 41.56 51.26
N ASP A 95 -22.37 42.72 50.61
CA ASP A 95 -21.59 42.97 49.38
C ASP A 95 -20.10 42.78 49.69
N LEU A 96 -19.44 41.92 48.91
CA LEU A 96 -18.11 41.42 49.20
C LEU A 96 -17.19 41.59 48.00
N GLN A 97 -16.17 42.43 48.15
CA GLN A 97 -15.02 42.41 47.26
C GLN A 97 -13.99 41.42 47.82
N ILE A 98 -13.69 40.37 47.06
CA ILE A 98 -12.76 39.32 47.49
C ILE A 98 -11.30 39.74 47.22
N PRO A 99 -10.33 39.16 47.96
CA PRO A 99 -8.92 39.35 47.66
C PRO A 99 -8.55 38.92 46.23
N LEU A 100 -7.48 39.52 45.71
CA LEU A 100 -6.91 39.17 44.40
C LEU A 100 -6.67 37.66 44.30
N ILE A 101 -7.25 37.03 43.27
CA ILE A 101 -6.96 35.64 42.94
C ILE A 101 -5.74 35.63 42.02
N VAL A 102 -4.67 34.98 42.48
CA VAL A 102 -3.48 34.77 41.66
C VAL A 102 -3.55 33.35 41.09
N LEU A 103 -3.65 33.24 39.76
CA LEU A 103 -3.50 31.97 39.06
C LEU A 103 -2.01 31.74 38.80
N LYS A 104 -1.55 30.54 39.18
CA LYS A 104 -0.18 30.12 38.90
C LYS A 104 -0.13 29.46 37.54
N GLU A 105 0.85 29.83 36.71
CA GLU A 105 1.09 29.09 35.49
C GLU A 105 1.35 27.64 35.86
N SER A 106 0.61 26.73 35.22
CA SER A 106 0.86 25.32 35.39
C SER A 106 2.18 25.02 34.71
N VAL A 107 3.25 24.94 35.51
CA VAL A 107 4.53 24.39 35.08
C VAL A 107 4.37 22.87 35.05
N GLU A 108 3.49 22.37 34.17
CA GLU A 108 3.79 21.10 33.54
C GLU A 108 5.04 21.34 32.71
N THR A 109 6.20 21.20 33.35
CA THR A 109 7.39 20.75 32.63
C THR A 109 6.92 19.54 31.84
N LEU A 110 6.80 19.71 30.52
CA LEU A 110 6.93 18.64 29.56
C LEU A 110 8.25 17.98 29.93
N SER A 111 8.20 16.99 30.84
CA SER A 111 9.27 16.05 31.05
C SER A 111 9.70 15.70 29.65
N GLU A 112 10.96 16.00 29.33
CA GLU A 112 11.54 15.69 28.05
C GLU A 112 11.24 14.21 27.81
N ILE A 113 10.25 13.93 26.96
CA ILE A 113 9.93 12.56 26.61
C ILE A 113 11.13 12.15 25.79
N GLN A 114 12.12 11.55 26.44
CA GLN A 114 12.98 10.58 25.81
C GLN A 114 12.02 9.57 25.21
N ILE A 115 11.72 9.74 23.93
CA ILE A 115 10.99 8.74 23.16
C ILE A 115 11.96 7.58 23.09
N THR A 116 11.85 6.65 24.04
CA THR A 116 12.58 5.40 23.97
C THR A 116 11.93 4.59 22.87
N TYR A 117 12.42 4.76 21.64
CA TYR A 117 12.02 3.96 20.50
C TYR A 117 12.22 2.48 20.83
N LYS A 118 11.17 1.68 20.70
CA LYS A 118 11.29 0.23 20.78
C LYS A 118 11.95 -0.29 19.51
N LYS A 119 12.61 -1.44 19.61
CA LYS A 119 13.08 -2.18 18.44
C LYS A 119 11.88 -2.82 17.74
N PRO A 120 11.84 -2.87 16.40
CA PRO A 120 10.82 -3.65 15.72
C PRO A 120 10.98 -5.13 16.09
N THR A 121 9.86 -5.83 16.24
CA THR A 121 9.84 -7.26 16.59
C THR A 121 9.30 -8.08 15.43
N LEU A 122 9.92 -9.23 15.20
CA LEU A 122 9.55 -10.17 14.15
C LEU A 122 8.95 -11.42 14.79
N THR A 123 7.73 -11.78 14.41
CA THR A 123 7.03 -12.97 14.91
C THR A 123 6.61 -13.84 13.73
N ARG A 124 6.88 -15.14 13.78
CA ARG A 124 6.40 -16.11 12.81
C ARG A 124 5.13 -16.77 13.34
N GLU A 125 4.03 -16.60 12.61
CA GLU A 125 2.77 -17.30 12.82
C GLU A 125 2.64 -18.46 11.82
N VAL A 126 1.57 -19.27 11.95
CA VAL A 126 1.36 -20.49 11.13
C VAL A 126 1.32 -20.22 9.61
N ASP A 127 0.79 -19.05 9.20
CA ASP A 127 0.57 -18.69 7.80
C ASP A 127 1.38 -17.45 7.34
N ARG A 128 1.93 -16.66 8.29
CA ARG A 128 2.52 -15.34 8.00
C ARG A 128 3.71 -14.99 8.88
N LEU A 129 4.48 -14.01 8.41
CA LEU A 129 5.51 -13.31 9.16
C LEU A 129 4.96 -11.93 9.55
N VAL A 130 4.99 -11.61 10.85
CA VAL A 130 4.48 -10.34 11.38
C VAL A 130 5.65 -9.46 11.82
N PHE A 131 5.83 -8.33 11.15
CA PHE A 131 6.84 -7.33 11.45
C PHE A 131 6.19 -6.13 12.16
N ASN A 132 6.37 -6.05 13.47
CA ASN A 132 5.78 -5.00 14.29
C ASN A 132 6.68 -3.76 14.27
N VAL A 133 6.11 -2.62 13.88
CA VAL A 133 6.83 -1.35 13.73
C VAL A 133 6.26 -0.21 14.57
N GLU A 134 5.18 -0.48 15.30
CA GLU A 134 4.57 0.47 16.23
C GLU A 134 5.59 0.99 17.26
N LYS A 135 5.66 2.31 17.47
CA LYS A 135 6.57 2.97 18.44
C LYS A 135 8.07 2.71 18.18
N THR A 136 8.43 2.41 16.93
CA THR A 136 9.83 2.28 16.48
C THR A 136 10.27 3.49 15.66
N ALA A 137 11.57 3.68 15.45
CA ALA A 137 12.08 4.77 14.60
C ALA A 137 11.60 4.69 13.14
N LEU A 138 11.19 3.50 12.67
CA LEU A 138 10.60 3.29 11.34
C LEU A 138 9.22 3.93 11.19
N SER A 139 8.45 4.02 12.29
CA SER A 139 7.12 4.64 12.27
C SER A 139 7.17 6.15 12.01
N GLU A 140 8.32 6.81 12.17
CA GLU A 140 8.47 8.24 11.85
C GLU A 140 8.67 8.50 10.34
N GLY A 141 8.86 7.44 9.55
CA GLY A 141 9.09 7.48 8.10
C GLY A 141 7.81 7.47 7.27
N ASN A 142 7.92 6.99 6.03
CA ASN A 142 6.76 6.68 5.17
C ASN A 142 6.49 5.16 5.10
N MET A 143 5.31 4.77 4.63
CA MET A 143 4.94 3.35 4.57
C MET A 143 5.88 2.53 3.68
N MET A 144 6.37 3.12 2.59
CA MET A 144 7.33 2.44 1.69
C MET A 144 8.65 2.13 2.41
N GLU A 145 9.14 3.01 3.27
CA GLU A 145 10.34 2.77 4.09
C GLU A 145 10.13 1.63 5.09
N VAL A 146 8.94 1.53 5.68
CA VAL A 146 8.57 0.40 6.54
C VAL A 146 8.61 -0.91 5.74
N LEU A 147 8.08 -0.91 4.52
CA LEU A 147 8.13 -2.09 3.64
C LEU A 147 9.56 -2.47 3.26
N ARG A 148 10.42 -1.51 2.93
CA ARG A 148 11.85 -1.77 2.68
C ARG A 148 12.54 -2.40 3.89
N ASN A 149 12.10 -2.09 5.10
CA ASN A 149 12.61 -2.68 6.34
C ASN A 149 11.90 -3.97 6.74
N THR A 150 10.84 -4.37 6.04
CA THR A 150 10.09 -5.59 6.37
C THR A 150 10.85 -6.80 5.81
N PRO A 151 11.25 -7.76 6.66
CA PRO A 151 11.97 -8.94 6.20
C PRO A 151 11.18 -9.73 5.14
N GLY A 152 11.86 -10.12 4.06
CA GLY A 152 11.25 -10.84 2.93
C GLY A 152 10.48 -9.97 1.93
N VAL A 153 10.37 -8.66 2.17
CA VAL A 153 9.78 -7.69 1.23
C VAL A 153 10.88 -6.95 0.50
N LEU A 154 10.83 -6.97 -0.83
CA LEU A 154 11.69 -6.14 -1.68
C LEU A 154 10.89 -5.01 -2.27
N VAL A 155 11.55 -3.87 -2.43
CA VAL A 155 11.04 -2.75 -3.21
C VAL A 155 12.11 -2.34 -4.22
N LEU A 156 11.91 -2.71 -5.47
CA LEU A 156 12.85 -2.47 -6.58
C LEU A 156 12.15 -1.68 -7.66
N ASP A 157 12.68 -0.53 -8.07
CA ASP A 157 12.04 0.39 -9.03
C ASP A 157 10.57 0.68 -8.69
N ASN A 158 10.29 0.92 -7.40
CA ASN A 158 8.94 1.12 -6.87
C ASN A 158 7.98 -0.08 -7.08
N LYS A 159 8.49 -1.28 -7.37
CA LYS A 159 7.70 -2.52 -7.38
C LYS A 159 7.97 -3.31 -6.12
N ILE A 160 6.88 -3.70 -5.45
CA ILE A 160 6.94 -4.54 -4.25
C ILE A 160 6.94 -5.99 -4.69
N THR A 161 7.87 -6.79 -4.18
CA THR A 161 7.89 -8.25 -4.41
C THR A 161 8.22 -9.00 -3.12
N ILE A 162 7.68 -10.20 -3.00
CA ILE A 162 7.97 -11.15 -1.91
C ILE A 162 8.28 -12.48 -2.57
N LYS A 163 9.49 -13.01 -2.37
CA LYS A 163 9.97 -14.25 -3.00
C LYS A 163 9.70 -14.29 -4.52
N ASN A 164 10.10 -13.22 -5.22
CA ASN A 164 9.90 -13.02 -6.67
C ASN A 164 8.44 -12.99 -7.15
N THR A 165 7.47 -12.89 -6.24
CA THR A 165 6.04 -12.74 -6.57
C THR A 165 5.57 -11.34 -6.20
N ILE A 166 4.78 -10.70 -7.06
CA ILE A 166 4.11 -9.45 -6.73
C ILE A 166 2.98 -9.76 -5.74
N PRO A 167 2.99 -9.22 -4.51
CA PRO A 167 1.96 -9.51 -3.53
C PRO A 167 0.69 -8.71 -3.83
N THR A 168 -0.46 -9.29 -3.49
CA THR A 168 -1.68 -8.50 -3.33
C THR A 168 -1.59 -7.70 -2.03
N VAL A 169 -1.67 -6.38 -2.11
CA VAL A 169 -1.56 -5.51 -0.95
C VAL A 169 -2.93 -5.30 -0.31
N TYR A 170 -2.99 -5.46 1.01
CA TYR A 170 -4.15 -5.16 1.84
C TYR A 170 -3.78 -4.07 2.84
N ILE A 171 -4.71 -3.17 3.15
CA ILE A 171 -4.57 -2.20 4.24
C ILE A 171 -5.79 -2.38 5.17
N ASN A 172 -5.56 -2.75 6.43
CA ASN A 172 -6.63 -3.13 7.37
C ASN A 172 -7.60 -4.19 6.80
N ASP A 173 -7.05 -5.29 6.29
CA ASP A 173 -7.78 -6.39 5.64
C ASP A 173 -8.62 -5.98 4.40
N LYS A 174 -8.34 -4.81 3.81
CA LYS A 174 -8.98 -4.35 2.55
C LYS A 174 -8.00 -4.41 1.40
N LYS A 175 -8.36 -5.12 0.32
CA LYS A 175 -7.57 -5.21 -0.90
C LYS A 175 -7.42 -3.81 -1.51
N VAL A 176 -6.19 -3.42 -1.84
CA VAL A 176 -5.94 -2.17 -2.56
C VAL A 176 -6.08 -2.45 -4.06
N HIS A 177 -7.10 -1.88 -4.69
CA HIS A 177 -7.46 -2.10 -6.09
C HIS A 177 -6.83 -1.07 -7.03
N ILE A 178 -5.52 -0.89 -6.96
CA ILE A 178 -4.75 0.04 -7.82
C ILE A 178 -3.50 -0.65 -8.38
N SER A 179 -2.89 -0.12 -9.42
CA SER A 179 -1.70 -0.75 -10.03
C SER A 179 -0.51 -0.78 -9.06
N ALA A 180 0.46 -1.67 -9.27
CA ALA A 180 1.63 -1.77 -8.40
C ALA A 180 2.41 -0.43 -8.28
N ASN A 181 2.50 0.33 -9.38
CA ASN A 181 3.13 1.66 -9.38
C ASN A 181 2.30 2.66 -8.55
N GLU A 182 0.97 2.61 -8.66
CA GLU A 182 0.06 3.45 -7.86
C GLU A 182 0.16 3.12 -6.36
N ILE A 183 0.26 1.84 -6.01
CA ILE A 183 0.50 1.41 -4.62
C ILE A 183 1.80 2.03 -4.11
N ALA A 184 2.87 2.01 -4.90
CA ALA A 184 4.13 2.56 -4.46
C ALA A 184 4.09 4.07 -4.23
N GLU A 185 3.44 4.81 -5.13
CA GLU A 185 3.22 6.25 -4.97
C GLU A 185 2.37 6.55 -3.72
N LEU A 186 1.31 5.78 -3.47
CA LEU A 186 0.49 5.88 -2.25
C LEU A 186 1.32 5.66 -0.98
N LEU A 187 2.14 4.61 -0.95
CA LEU A 187 2.92 4.23 0.22
C LEU A 187 4.10 5.17 0.48
N GLU A 188 4.73 5.73 -0.55
CA GLU A 188 5.74 6.80 -0.41
C GLU A 188 5.10 8.08 0.15
N GLY A 189 3.88 8.40 -0.29
CA GLY A 189 3.15 9.59 0.17
C GLY A 189 2.55 9.47 1.57
N THR A 190 2.33 8.26 2.06
CA THR A 190 1.63 8.01 3.32
C THR A 190 2.60 7.90 4.50
N SER A 191 2.29 8.60 5.60
CA SER A 191 3.06 8.50 6.85
C SER A 191 2.97 7.09 7.46
N ALA A 192 4.10 6.56 7.92
CA ALA A 192 4.17 5.31 8.67
C ALA A 192 3.74 5.44 10.14
N SER A 193 3.45 6.65 10.62
CA SER A 193 3.18 6.92 12.04
C SER A 193 2.00 6.16 12.62
N ASN A 194 1.10 5.71 11.74
CA ASN A 194 -0.08 4.93 12.10
C ASN A 194 0.05 3.46 11.67
N ILE A 195 1.22 2.95 11.26
CA ILE A 195 1.40 1.52 11.01
C ILE A 195 1.67 0.82 12.35
N LYS A 196 0.89 -0.21 12.63
CA LYS A 196 1.13 -1.13 13.75
C LYS A 196 2.12 -2.22 13.34
N ALA A 197 1.79 -2.92 12.26
CA ALA A 197 2.57 -4.06 11.77
C ALA A 197 2.41 -4.26 10.26
N ILE A 198 3.39 -4.93 9.66
CA ILE A 198 3.32 -5.46 8.30
C ILE A 198 3.29 -6.98 8.39
N GLU A 199 2.36 -7.60 7.69
CA GLU A 199 2.24 -9.04 7.63
C GLU A 199 2.58 -9.54 6.22
N VAL A 200 3.55 -10.43 6.13
CA VAL A 200 3.97 -11.10 4.91
C VAL A 200 3.39 -12.51 4.90
N ILE A 201 2.36 -12.72 4.10
CA ILE A 201 1.59 -13.96 4.04
C ILE A 201 1.92 -14.67 2.73
N THR A 202 2.84 -15.62 2.77
CA THR A 202 3.27 -16.37 1.56
C THR A 202 2.30 -17.49 1.16
N ASN A 203 1.45 -17.93 2.09
CA ASN A 203 0.41 -18.93 1.84
C ASN A 203 -0.92 -18.47 2.49
N PRO A 204 -1.58 -17.44 1.92
CA PRO A 204 -2.76 -16.86 2.55
C PRO A 204 -3.93 -17.85 2.61
N PRO A 205 -4.74 -17.80 3.70
CA PRO A 205 -5.92 -18.65 3.89
C PRO A 205 -7.02 -18.39 2.86
N ALA A 206 -8.00 -19.29 2.78
CA ALA A 206 -9.02 -19.31 1.72
C ALA A 206 -10.00 -18.11 1.74
N ARG A 207 -9.99 -17.28 2.79
CA ARG A 207 -10.69 -15.98 2.83
C ARG A 207 -10.18 -15.00 1.79
N TYR A 208 -8.88 -15.08 1.47
CA TYR A 208 -8.30 -14.30 0.39
C TYR A 208 -8.69 -14.93 -0.94
N GLY A 209 -8.91 -14.12 -1.97
CA GLY A 209 -9.23 -14.61 -3.30
C GLY A 209 -8.17 -15.59 -3.83
N ALA A 210 -8.59 -16.56 -4.65
CA ALA A 210 -7.66 -17.54 -5.22
C ALA A 210 -6.58 -16.87 -6.11
N GLU A 211 -6.83 -15.63 -6.56
CA GLU A 211 -5.89 -14.75 -7.25
C GLU A 211 -4.75 -14.21 -6.37
N SER A 212 -4.94 -14.20 -5.05
CA SER A 212 -3.93 -13.69 -4.11
C SER A 212 -2.91 -14.79 -3.79
N GLY A 213 -1.93 -15.00 -4.68
CA GLY A 213 -0.85 -15.97 -4.47
C GLY A 213 -0.07 -15.70 -3.18
N VAL A 214 0.38 -14.45 -3.02
CA VAL A 214 1.05 -13.89 -1.84
C VAL A 214 0.31 -12.62 -1.40
N VAL A 215 0.18 -12.39 -0.09
CA VAL A 215 -0.46 -11.20 0.47
C VAL A 215 0.52 -10.41 1.34
N LEU A 216 0.48 -9.08 1.18
CA LEU A 216 1.13 -8.12 2.05
C LEU A 216 0.03 -7.33 2.78
N SER A 217 -0.16 -7.56 4.08
CA SER A 217 -1.18 -6.85 4.86
C SER A 217 -0.54 -5.76 5.72
N ILE A 218 -0.96 -4.51 5.52
CA ILE A 218 -0.55 -3.36 6.32
C ILE A 218 -1.61 -3.15 7.41
N ILE A 219 -1.24 -3.42 8.66
CA ILE A 219 -2.11 -3.27 9.81
C ILE A 219 -1.87 -1.89 10.41
N MET A 220 -2.89 -1.04 10.38
CA MET A 220 -2.83 0.29 10.96
C MET A 220 -3.10 0.25 12.47
N ALA A 221 -2.43 1.10 13.24
CA ALA A 221 -2.68 1.31 14.65
C ALA A 221 -4.07 1.92 14.84
N LYS A 222 -4.86 1.35 15.75
CA LYS A 222 -6.08 1.99 16.25
C LYS A 222 -5.63 3.11 17.18
N ASN A 223 -5.52 4.33 16.65
CA ASN A 223 -5.16 5.47 17.48
C ASN A 223 -6.29 5.69 18.50
N LEU A 224 -6.04 5.39 19.78
CA LEU A 224 -7.01 5.52 20.86
C LEU A 224 -7.22 6.98 21.28
N ILE A 225 -6.30 7.86 20.89
CA ILE A 225 -6.30 9.26 21.24
C ILE A 225 -6.99 10.03 20.12
N SER A 226 -8.07 10.74 20.46
CA SER A 226 -8.72 11.66 19.54
C SER A 226 -7.79 12.83 19.22
N GLY A 227 -7.69 13.20 17.94
CA GLY A 227 -6.79 14.26 17.51
C GLY A 227 -6.65 14.33 16.01
N TYR A 228 -5.82 15.27 15.60
CA TYR A 228 -5.46 15.50 14.21
C TYR A 228 -3.94 15.38 14.05
N ASN A 229 -3.53 14.61 13.05
CA ASN A 229 -2.14 14.41 12.66
C ASN A 229 -2.04 14.59 11.14
N GLY A 230 -1.03 15.29 10.67
CA GLY A 230 -0.78 15.45 9.25
C GLY A 230 0.71 15.37 8.94
N SER A 231 1.03 15.22 7.66
CA SER A 231 2.40 15.36 7.19
C SER A 231 2.43 15.99 5.80
N VAL A 232 3.44 16.82 5.55
CA VAL A 232 3.82 17.28 4.22
C VAL A 232 5.15 16.66 3.86
N PHE A 233 5.35 16.34 2.58
CA PHE A 233 6.61 15.82 2.09
C PHE A 233 6.94 16.37 0.72
N SER A 234 8.24 16.36 0.40
CA SER A 234 8.78 16.71 -0.91
C SER A 234 10.00 15.87 -1.19
N ASN A 235 10.06 15.30 -2.39
CA ASN A 235 11.15 14.48 -2.89
C ASN A 235 11.64 15.07 -4.21
N TYR A 236 12.96 15.30 -4.29
CA TYR A 236 13.65 15.64 -5.52
C TYR A 236 14.55 14.46 -5.90
N THR A 237 14.38 13.93 -7.10
CA THR A 237 15.19 12.82 -7.63
C THR A 237 15.94 13.28 -8.86
N GLN A 238 17.24 13.07 -8.88
CA GLN A 238 18.10 13.27 -10.04
C GLN A 238 18.53 11.91 -10.58
N GLY A 239 17.91 11.48 -11.68
CA GLY A 239 18.41 10.39 -12.54
C GLY A 239 19.00 11.00 -13.82
N VAL A 240 18.68 10.41 -14.98
CA VAL A 240 18.95 11.05 -16.29
C VAL A 240 18.25 12.42 -16.36
N PHE A 241 17.01 12.50 -15.87
CA PHE A 241 16.24 13.74 -15.76
C PHE A 241 15.78 13.99 -14.32
N PRO A 242 15.52 15.25 -13.94
CA PRO A 242 14.95 15.58 -12.64
C PRO A 242 13.50 15.09 -12.55
N LYS A 243 13.14 14.56 -11.38
CA LYS A 243 11.78 14.10 -11.03
C LYS A 243 11.41 14.69 -9.68
N THR A 244 10.16 15.08 -9.51
CA THR A 244 9.65 15.67 -8.26
C THR A 244 8.38 14.97 -7.81
N ASN A 245 8.27 14.71 -6.51
CA ASN A 245 7.07 14.19 -5.87
C ASN A 245 6.84 14.98 -4.59
N TYR A 246 5.67 15.58 -4.43
CA TYR A 246 5.30 16.26 -3.20
C TYR A 246 3.84 16.00 -2.88
N GLY A 247 3.50 16.09 -1.61
CA GLY A 247 2.15 15.80 -1.17
C GLY A 247 1.92 16.05 0.30
N MET A 248 0.70 15.79 0.72
CA MET A 248 0.30 15.84 2.11
C MET A 248 -0.62 14.69 2.48
N SER A 249 -0.55 14.29 3.74
CA SER A 249 -1.53 13.39 4.35
C SER A 249 -2.11 14.04 5.59
N ASN A 250 -3.38 13.76 5.84
CA ASN A 250 -4.16 14.28 6.94
C ASN A 250 -4.93 13.12 7.56
N TYR A 251 -4.88 13.02 8.88
CA TYR A 251 -5.62 12.02 9.64
C TYR A 251 -6.28 12.69 10.82
N PHE A 252 -7.59 12.53 10.92
CA PHE A 252 -8.40 12.97 12.04
C PHE A 252 -9.05 11.75 12.68
N LYS A 253 -8.95 11.64 14.01
CA LYS A 253 -9.67 10.66 14.81
C LYS A 253 -10.52 11.39 15.85
N GLY A 254 -11.83 11.25 15.75
CA GLY A 254 -12.77 11.59 16.81
C GLY A 254 -13.22 10.33 17.56
N LYS A 255 -14.24 10.47 18.41
CA LYS A 255 -14.78 9.35 19.20
C LYS A 255 -15.45 8.26 18.36
N LYS A 256 -16.15 8.65 17.29
CA LYS A 256 -16.92 7.74 16.42
C LYS A 256 -16.51 7.83 14.95
N ILE A 257 -15.76 8.85 14.57
CA ILE A 257 -15.44 9.13 13.17
C ILE A 257 -13.92 9.18 13.05
N SER A 258 -13.40 8.56 12.00
CA SER A 258 -12.01 8.70 11.59
C SER A 258 -11.97 9.10 10.12
N VAL A 259 -11.12 10.05 9.76
CA VAL A 259 -10.96 10.50 8.38
C VAL A 259 -9.48 10.53 8.04
N TYR A 260 -9.09 9.84 6.99
CA TYR A 260 -7.79 9.93 6.37
C TYR A 260 -7.94 10.53 4.98
N ALA A 261 -7.15 11.55 4.66
CA ALA A 261 -7.08 12.12 3.32
C ALA A 261 -5.62 12.30 2.90
N ASN A 262 -5.29 11.89 1.68
CA ASN A 262 -3.97 12.06 1.07
C ASN A 262 -4.12 12.72 -0.29
N TYR A 263 -3.20 13.62 -0.59
CA TYR A 263 -3.00 14.14 -1.93
C TYR A 263 -1.51 14.13 -2.27
N SER A 264 -1.14 13.65 -3.45
CA SER A 264 0.21 13.75 -3.98
C SER A 264 0.23 14.14 -5.44
N TYR A 265 1.27 14.87 -5.81
CA TYR A 265 1.56 15.25 -7.18
C TYR A 265 2.96 14.75 -7.56
N ASN A 266 3.02 14.04 -8.69
CA ASN A 266 4.24 13.53 -9.26
C ASN A 266 4.45 14.16 -10.64
N ASN A 267 5.64 14.72 -10.86
CA ASN A 267 6.10 15.12 -12.17
C ASN A 267 7.42 14.40 -12.46
N LYS A 268 7.44 13.58 -13.50
CA LYS A 268 8.61 12.80 -13.86
C LYS A 268 8.81 12.79 -15.37
N LYS A 269 10.08 12.88 -15.75
CA LYS A 269 10.59 12.49 -17.05
C LYS A 269 11.53 11.30 -16.82
N VAL A 270 11.32 10.20 -17.54
CA VAL A 270 12.15 9.00 -17.46
C VAL A 270 12.71 8.66 -18.83
N ASP A 271 13.92 8.11 -18.82
CA ASP A 271 14.62 7.62 -20.00
C ASP A 271 14.63 6.09 -20.03
N ARG A 272 14.70 5.52 -21.24
CA ARG A 272 14.91 4.09 -21.45
C ARG A 272 15.64 3.92 -22.77
N VAL A 273 16.76 3.21 -22.72
CA VAL A 273 17.57 2.91 -23.90
C VAL A 273 17.60 1.41 -24.10
N GLU A 274 17.18 0.96 -25.29
CA GLU A 274 17.15 -0.44 -25.67
C GLU A 274 18.07 -0.66 -26.86
N ARG A 275 18.81 -1.77 -26.85
CA ARG A 275 19.50 -2.30 -28.03
C ARG A 275 18.99 -3.70 -28.31
N THR A 276 18.42 -3.89 -29.48
CA THR A 276 17.91 -5.18 -29.95
C THR A 276 18.75 -5.67 -31.12
N THR A 277 19.14 -6.94 -31.11
CA THR A 277 19.76 -7.60 -32.26
C THR A 277 18.92 -8.80 -32.65
N ILE A 278 18.51 -8.86 -33.92
CA ILE A 278 17.68 -9.92 -34.48
C ILE A 278 18.43 -10.54 -35.65
N ASN A 279 18.61 -11.85 -35.62
CA ASN A 279 19.26 -12.60 -36.69
C ASN A 279 18.19 -13.31 -37.52
N TYR A 280 17.86 -12.73 -38.67
CA TYR A 280 17.03 -13.37 -39.69
C TYR A 280 17.89 -14.29 -40.58
N PRO A 281 17.30 -15.22 -41.35
CA PRO A 281 18.06 -16.21 -42.13
C PRO A 281 19.08 -15.61 -43.12
N ASP A 282 18.81 -14.43 -43.66
CA ASP A 282 19.58 -13.77 -44.72
C ASP A 282 20.17 -12.40 -44.32
N GLN A 283 19.83 -11.89 -43.13
CA GLN A 283 20.20 -10.56 -42.66
C GLN A 283 20.19 -10.43 -41.14
N GLN A 284 20.97 -9.48 -40.62
CA GLN A 284 20.98 -9.09 -39.22
C GLN A 284 20.44 -7.67 -39.06
N TRP A 285 19.53 -7.50 -38.11
CA TRP A 285 18.94 -6.21 -37.77
C TRP A 285 19.42 -5.79 -36.39
N VAL A 286 20.01 -4.61 -36.27
CA VAL A 286 20.42 -4.00 -35.01
C VAL A 286 19.64 -2.71 -34.83
N SER A 287 18.83 -2.65 -33.78
CA SER A 287 17.99 -1.48 -33.48
C SER A 287 18.42 -0.85 -32.17
N ASP A 288 18.76 0.43 -32.22
CA ASP A 288 18.93 1.28 -31.05
C ASP A 288 17.66 2.11 -30.86
N LEU A 289 17.07 2.04 -29.67
CA LEU A 289 15.83 2.72 -29.31
C LEU A 289 16.06 3.59 -28.08
N ASP A 290 15.70 4.86 -28.18
CA ASP A 290 15.66 5.83 -27.07
C ASP A 290 14.21 6.23 -26.83
N ARG A 291 13.74 6.01 -25.60
CA ARG A 291 12.37 6.31 -25.20
C ARG A 291 12.31 7.21 -23.98
N ASN A 292 11.90 8.43 -24.23
CA ASN A 292 11.60 9.41 -23.21
C ASN A 292 10.10 9.42 -22.87
N THR A 293 9.75 9.30 -21.59
CA THR A 293 8.37 9.37 -21.11
C THR A 293 8.21 10.49 -20.08
N TRP A 294 7.24 11.36 -20.29
CA TRP A 294 6.85 12.42 -19.36
C TRP A 294 5.48 12.11 -18.78
N THR A 295 5.32 12.26 -17.47
CA THR A 295 4.03 12.09 -16.80
C THR A 295 3.85 13.10 -15.68
N GLU A 296 2.64 13.66 -15.62
CA GLU A 296 2.14 14.39 -14.45
C GLU A 296 0.98 13.60 -13.86
N THR A 297 1.05 13.32 -12.55
CA THR A 297 0.11 12.45 -11.85
C THR A 297 -0.39 13.12 -10.60
N HIS A 298 -1.71 13.18 -10.46
CA HIS A 298 -2.40 13.58 -9.23
C HIS A 298 -3.01 12.33 -8.62
N ASN A 299 -2.64 12.01 -7.39
CA ASN A 299 -3.27 10.93 -6.63
C ASN A 299 -4.03 11.55 -5.45
N PHE A 300 -5.27 11.10 -5.23
CA PHE A 300 -6.07 11.47 -4.07
C PHE A 300 -6.69 10.22 -3.44
N ASN A 301 -6.52 10.07 -2.13
CA ASN A 301 -7.02 8.94 -1.36
C ASN A 301 -7.81 9.45 -0.16
N LEU A 302 -8.98 8.90 0.08
CA LEU A 302 -9.86 9.23 1.19
C LEU A 302 -10.28 7.92 1.87
N ASN A 303 -10.18 7.85 3.19
CA ASN A 303 -10.81 6.81 3.99
C ASN A 303 -11.65 7.47 5.09
N PHE A 304 -12.88 7.06 5.23
CA PHE A 304 -13.82 7.51 6.24
C PHE A 304 -14.33 6.30 7.00
N ASP A 305 -14.08 6.26 8.30
CA ASP A 305 -14.59 5.24 9.22
C ASP A 305 -15.63 5.88 10.14
N TRP A 306 -16.78 5.23 10.27
CA TRP A 306 -17.84 5.61 11.21
C TRP A 306 -18.23 4.42 12.09
N ASP A 307 -17.82 4.50 13.34
CA ASP A 307 -18.21 3.59 14.41
C ASP A 307 -19.58 4.06 14.96
N PHE A 308 -20.68 3.50 14.44
CA PHE A 308 -22.03 3.84 14.90
C PHE A 308 -22.16 3.63 16.42
N ASN A 309 -21.64 2.48 16.86
CA ASN A 309 -21.55 1.97 18.22
C ASN A 309 -20.39 0.95 18.29
N ASN A 310 -20.21 0.31 19.44
CA ASN A 310 -19.08 -0.61 19.67
C ASN A 310 -19.10 -1.88 18.81
N ASN A 311 -20.23 -2.19 18.16
CA ASN A 311 -20.45 -3.42 17.41
C ASN A 311 -20.53 -3.20 15.90
N ASN A 312 -20.67 -1.96 15.44
CA ASN A 312 -20.97 -1.65 14.05
C ASN A 312 -20.05 -0.53 13.54
N THR A 313 -19.29 -0.84 12.49
CA THR A 313 -18.41 0.12 11.82
C THR A 313 -18.73 0.13 10.33
N LEU A 314 -19.02 1.32 9.80
CA LEU A 314 -19.08 1.59 8.37
C LEU A 314 -17.75 2.18 7.92
N ASN A 315 -17.24 1.72 6.79
CA ASN A 315 -16.10 2.30 6.13
C ASN A 315 -16.46 2.69 4.69
N LEU A 316 -16.01 3.87 4.29
CA LEU A 316 -16.06 4.35 2.91
C LEU A 316 -14.65 4.73 2.50
N SER A 317 -14.20 4.30 1.33
CA SER A 317 -12.93 4.76 0.77
C SER A 317 -13.04 5.15 -0.69
N ALA A 318 -12.17 6.08 -1.09
CA ALA A 318 -12.00 6.48 -2.48
C ALA A 318 -10.50 6.57 -2.78
N ASN A 319 -10.08 5.96 -3.89
CA ASN A 319 -8.71 5.99 -4.38
C ASN A 319 -8.77 6.48 -5.83
N THR A 320 -8.19 7.63 -6.10
CA THR A 320 -8.31 8.28 -7.41
C THR A 320 -6.93 8.65 -7.93
N GLN A 321 -6.71 8.36 -9.21
CA GLN A 321 -5.54 8.80 -9.96
C GLN A 321 -6.00 9.53 -11.21
N PHE A 322 -5.44 10.72 -11.40
CA PHE A 322 -5.67 11.55 -12.57
C PHE A 322 -4.33 11.86 -13.23
N LEU A 323 -4.20 11.51 -14.51
CA LEU A 323 -2.99 11.66 -15.31
C LEU A 323 -3.26 12.65 -16.47
N PRO A 324 -3.28 13.97 -16.19
CA PRO A 324 -3.65 14.99 -17.18
C PRO A 324 -2.65 15.08 -18.34
N TYR A 325 -1.39 14.74 -18.07
CA TYR A 325 -0.32 14.81 -19.03
C TYR A 325 0.47 13.51 -19.02
N PHE A 326 0.43 12.80 -20.15
CA PHE A 326 1.33 11.70 -20.46
C PHE A 326 1.82 11.89 -21.89
N LYS A 327 3.13 11.91 -22.08
CA LYS A 327 3.76 11.99 -23.39
C LYS A 327 4.87 10.97 -23.49
N ARG A 328 4.93 10.24 -24.60
CA ARG A 328 6.03 9.34 -24.94
C ARG A 328 6.64 9.77 -26.26
N ILE A 329 7.95 9.85 -26.31
CA ILE A 329 8.68 9.93 -27.57
C ILE A 329 9.60 8.72 -27.61
N THR A 330 9.39 7.87 -28.61
CA THR A 330 10.27 6.76 -28.92
C THR A 330 10.96 7.10 -30.24
N LYS A 331 12.28 7.07 -30.25
CA LYS A 331 13.09 7.18 -31.46
C LYS A 331 13.85 5.89 -31.64
N SER A 332 13.89 5.38 -32.85
CA SER A 332 14.63 4.16 -33.17
C SER A 332 15.45 4.35 -34.43
N ASN A 333 16.72 3.94 -34.38
CA ASN A 333 17.55 3.75 -35.56
C ASN A 333 17.79 2.25 -35.73
N THR A 334 17.51 1.73 -36.92
CA THR A 334 17.72 0.32 -37.22
C THR A 334 18.66 0.19 -38.40
N GLN A 335 19.73 -0.58 -38.20
CA GLN A 335 20.69 -0.96 -39.23
C GLN A 335 20.40 -2.38 -39.69
N ILE A 336 20.34 -2.58 -41.00
CA ILE A 336 20.08 -3.86 -41.66
C ILE A 336 21.33 -4.25 -42.43
N THR A 337 21.97 -5.33 -41.99
CA THR A 337 23.19 -5.87 -42.60
C THR A 337 22.86 -7.21 -43.26
N PRO A 338 22.86 -7.31 -44.60
CA PRO A 338 22.68 -8.59 -45.27
C PRO A 338 23.86 -9.54 -45.02
N ILE A 339 23.62 -10.85 -45.07
CA ILE A 339 24.66 -11.87 -44.90
C ILE A 339 25.47 -12.07 -46.21
N ILE A 340 24.83 -11.88 -47.37
CA ILE A 340 25.41 -12.21 -48.70
C ILE A 340 25.67 -10.94 -49.56
N SER A 341 25.10 -9.79 -49.19
CA SER A 341 25.24 -8.52 -49.91
C SER A 341 25.94 -7.46 -49.05
N ASN A 342 26.65 -6.52 -49.70
CA ASN A 342 27.23 -5.34 -49.04
C ASN A 342 26.29 -4.11 -49.05
N GLU A 343 25.07 -4.25 -49.56
CA GLU A 343 24.08 -3.15 -49.53
C GLU A 343 23.49 -3.02 -48.12
N ILE A 344 23.95 -2.01 -47.39
CA ILE A 344 23.39 -1.65 -46.09
C ILE A 344 22.05 -0.95 -46.33
N ALA A 345 21.01 -1.36 -45.61
CA ALA A 345 19.75 -0.63 -45.51
C ALA A 345 19.56 -0.16 -44.07
N SER A 346 18.83 0.93 -43.88
CA SER A 346 18.52 1.41 -42.53
C SER A 346 17.18 2.11 -42.51
N PHE A 347 16.61 2.27 -41.31
CA PHE A 347 15.47 3.16 -41.13
C PHE A 347 15.51 3.87 -39.80
N ASN A 348 14.88 5.04 -39.79
CA ASN A 348 14.70 5.88 -38.61
C ASN A 348 13.21 6.01 -38.32
N SER A 349 12.77 5.54 -37.16
CA SER A 349 11.38 5.63 -36.72
C SER A 349 11.24 6.65 -35.60
N ASN A 350 10.28 7.57 -35.76
CA ASN A 350 9.86 8.52 -34.75
C ASN A 350 8.42 8.23 -34.35
N ASN A 351 8.19 8.09 -33.06
CA ASN A 351 6.91 7.69 -32.51
C ASN A 351 6.54 8.58 -31.34
N LEU A 352 5.46 9.34 -31.49
CA LEU A 352 4.92 10.24 -30.50
C LEU A 352 3.61 9.68 -29.97
N SER A 353 3.59 9.31 -28.69
CA SER A 353 2.36 8.95 -27.98
C SER A 353 1.93 10.09 -27.05
N LYS A 354 0.64 10.42 -27.07
CA LYS A 354 0.00 11.31 -26.08
C LYS A 354 -1.15 10.55 -25.45
N ASP A 355 -1.04 10.35 -24.14
CA ASP A 355 -1.94 9.48 -23.42
C ASP A 355 -2.67 10.29 -22.33
N LYS A 356 -3.85 9.81 -21.93
CA LYS A 356 -4.61 10.29 -20.78
C LYS A 356 -5.12 9.08 -20.02
N LYS A 357 -5.05 9.13 -18.70
CA LYS A 357 -5.49 8.04 -17.84
C LYS A 357 -6.21 8.58 -16.61
N ASN A 358 -7.33 7.96 -16.29
CA ASN A 358 -8.06 8.15 -15.05
C ASN A 358 -8.32 6.77 -14.41
N ASN A 359 -8.10 6.65 -13.11
CA ASN A 359 -8.46 5.45 -12.36
C ASN A 359 -9.21 5.88 -11.09
N LEU A 360 -10.48 5.50 -10.96
CA LEU A 360 -11.36 5.88 -9.86
C LEU A 360 -11.86 4.61 -9.17
N GLY A 361 -11.38 4.35 -7.96
CA GLY A 361 -11.82 3.24 -7.11
C GLY A 361 -12.60 3.73 -5.90
N PHE A 362 -13.68 3.03 -5.57
CA PHE A 362 -14.52 3.30 -4.40
C PHE A 362 -14.78 2.00 -3.65
N ASP A 363 -14.69 2.03 -2.33
CA ASP A 363 -15.01 0.89 -1.48
C ASP A 363 -16.03 1.26 -0.41
N LEU A 364 -16.89 0.29 -0.11
CA LEU A 364 -17.85 0.28 0.98
C LEU A 364 -17.56 -0.95 1.83
N GLY A 365 -17.29 -0.77 3.11
CA GLY A 365 -17.09 -1.84 4.08
C GLY A 365 -18.05 -1.70 5.25
N TYR A 366 -18.56 -2.82 5.76
CA TYR A 366 -19.38 -2.86 6.95
C TYR A 366 -18.99 -4.06 7.82
N VAL A 367 -18.70 -3.79 9.10
CA VAL A 367 -18.37 -4.81 10.09
C VAL A 367 -19.45 -4.80 11.17
N HIS A 368 -20.07 -5.95 11.42
CA HIS A 368 -20.88 -6.20 12.60
C HIS A 368 -20.19 -7.23 13.51
N THR A 369 -19.96 -6.89 14.76
CA THR A 369 -19.43 -7.82 15.79
C THR A 369 -20.54 -8.23 16.73
N PHE A 370 -20.81 -9.52 16.86
CA PHE A 370 -21.83 -10.07 17.75
C PHE A 370 -21.32 -10.16 19.20
N ASN A 371 -22.12 -9.72 20.17
CA ASN A 371 -21.72 -9.54 21.57
C ASN A 371 -21.39 -10.82 22.35
N LYS A 372 -21.97 -11.97 22.00
CA LYS A 372 -21.89 -13.18 22.83
C LYS A 372 -20.63 -14.01 22.56
N ASP A 373 -20.20 -14.06 21.29
CA ASP A 373 -19.17 -14.99 20.83
C ASP A 373 -18.02 -14.26 20.09
N ASN A 374 -18.01 -12.92 20.09
CA ASN A 374 -17.12 -12.10 19.24
C ASN A 374 -17.12 -12.48 17.75
N ALA A 375 -18.15 -13.20 17.31
CA ALA A 375 -18.37 -13.52 15.90
C ALA A 375 -18.50 -12.22 15.10
N LYS A 376 -18.10 -12.26 13.83
CA LYS A 376 -18.08 -11.08 12.97
C LYS A 376 -18.74 -11.39 11.64
N LEU A 377 -19.61 -10.49 11.20
CA LEU A 377 -20.08 -10.41 9.83
C LEU A 377 -19.37 -9.23 9.16
N TYR A 378 -18.69 -9.49 8.06
CA TYR A 378 -18.02 -8.48 7.26
C TYR A 378 -18.61 -8.47 5.86
N PHE A 379 -19.07 -7.30 5.43
CA PHE A 379 -19.49 -7.05 4.06
C PHE A 379 -18.55 -6.03 3.44
N ASN A 380 -18.08 -6.29 2.23
CA ASN A 380 -17.35 -5.31 1.44
C ASN A 380 -17.81 -5.30 -0.01
N SER A 381 -17.83 -4.12 -0.60
CA SER A 381 -18.08 -3.92 -2.02
C SER A 381 -17.11 -2.89 -2.56
N HIS A 382 -16.61 -3.15 -3.76
CA HIS A 382 -15.65 -2.32 -4.46
C HIS A 382 -16.15 -2.06 -5.88
N TYR A 383 -15.96 -0.83 -6.35
CA TYR A 383 -16.18 -0.42 -7.72
C TYR A 383 -14.96 0.34 -8.23
N THR A 384 -14.46 -0.03 -9.41
CA THR A 384 -13.43 0.74 -10.13
C THR A 384 -13.90 1.06 -11.53
N ASN A 385 -13.66 2.31 -11.95
CA ASN A 385 -13.67 2.71 -13.35
C ASN A 385 -12.27 3.18 -13.76
N TYR A 386 -11.76 2.60 -14.84
CA TYR A 386 -10.46 2.92 -15.43
C TYR A 386 -10.68 3.33 -16.89
N ASP A 387 -10.29 4.55 -17.22
CA ASP A 387 -10.32 5.08 -18.58
C ASP A 387 -8.90 5.42 -19.02
N TYR A 388 -8.49 4.85 -20.15
CA TYR A 388 -7.22 5.14 -20.79
C TYR A 388 -7.43 5.45 -22.26
N LYS A 389 -6.79 6.53 -22.71
CA LYS A 389 -6.84 6.98 -24.11
C LYS A 389 -5.45 7.27 -24.57
N SER A 390 -5.09 6.77 -25.75
CA SER A 390 -3.78 6.91 -26.36
C SER A 390 -3.94 7.38 -27.79
N ARG A 391 -3.14 8.35 -28.19
CA ARG A 391 -2.92 8.67 -29.61
C ARG A 391 -1.46 8.51 -29.91
N GLN A 392 -1.14 7.63 -30.84
CA GLN A 392 0.20 7.42 -31.35
C GLN A 392 0.28 7.98 -32.76
N ASP A 393 1.32 8.76 -33.05
CA ASP A 393 1.69 9.17 -34.40
C ASP A 393 3.08 8.56 -34.69
N VAL A 394 3.19 7.75 -35.74
CA VAL A 394 4.43 7.04 -36.13
C VAL A 394 4.83 7.49 -37.53
N GLU A 395 6.11 7.78 -37.71
CA GLU A 395 6.72 8.16 -38.98
C GLU A 395 8.10 7.50 -39.09
N THR A 396 8.33 6.81 -40.21
CA THR A 396 9.54 6.03 -40.44
C THR A 396 10.11 6.31 -41.81
N ASP A 397 11.35 6.76 -41.85
CA ASP A 397 12.12 6.98 -43.08
C ASP A 397 13.05 5.81 -43.34
N TYR A 398 13.02 5.27 -44.55
CA TYR A 398 13.88 4.19 -45.02
C TYR A 398 14.99 4.72 -45.92
N PHE A 399 16.18 4.14 -45.77
CA PHE A 399 17.40 4.51 -46.49
C PHE A 399 18.07 3.27 -47.08
N LEU A 400 18.71 3.45 -48.25
CA LEU A 400 19.47 2.41 -48.95
C LEU A 400 20.90 2.90 -49.26
N GLY A 401 21.87 1.98 -49.20
CA GLY A 401 23.26 2.24 -49.58
C GLY A 401 23.92 3.29 -48.68
N ASN A 402 24.53 4.32 -49.28
CA ASN A 402 25.18 5.44 -48.56
C ASN A 402 24.14 6.43 -47.99
N ASP A 403 23.21 5.96 -47.14
CA ASP A 403 22.15 6.77 -46.50
C ASP A 403 21.25 7.56 -47.47
N SER A 404 21.00 7.00 -48.67
CA SER A 404 20.09 7.64 -49.63
C SER A 404 18.63 7.34 -49.27
N PHE A 405 17.83 8.39 -49.10
CA PHE A 405 16.39 8.26 -48.82
C PHE A 405 15.70 7.42 -49.90
N PHE A 406 14.87 6.46 -49.48
CA PHE A 406 14.13 5.56 -50.36
C PHE A 406 12.63 5.80 -50.30
N VAL A 407 12.03 5.63 -49.11
CA VAL A 407 10.58 5.77 -48.91
C VAL A 407 10.29 6.14 -47.45
N ASN A 408 9.09 6.69 -47.21
CA ASN A 408 8.56 6.96 -45.88
C ASN A 408 7.29 6.13 -45.65
N ASN A 409 7.10 5.68 -44.42
CA ASN A 409 5.87 5.09 -43.93
C ASN A 409 5.38 5.90 -42.73
N ALA A 410 4.09 6.23 -42.68
CA ALA A 410 3.51 6.98 -41.58
C ALA A 410 2.08 6.55 -41.31
N PHE A 411 1.70 6.51 -40.03
CA PHE A 411 0.35 6.17 -39.59
C PHE A 411 0.07 6.79 -38.23
N ASN A 412 -1.20 6.85 -37.85
CA ASN A 412 -1.59 7.14 -36.48
C ASN A 412 -2.55 6.08 -35.94
N THR A 413 -2.46 5.84 -34.64
CA THR A 413 -3.41 4.99 -33.90
C THR A 413 -4.12 5.80 -32.84
N ARG A 414 -5.40 5.49 -32.65
CA ARG A 414 -6.22 6.00 -31.56
C ARG A 414 -6.76 4.80 -30.80
N SER A 415 -6.27 4.63 -29.58
CA SER A 415 -6.66 3.50 -28.74
C SER A 415 -7.38 3.99 -27.50
N THR A 416 -8.47 3.32 -27.12
CA THR A 416 -9.18 3.57 -25.87
C THR A 416 -9.34 2.27 -25.10
N GLN A 417 -9.34 2.36 -23.78
CA GLN A 417 -9.64 1.25 -22.89
C GLN A 417 -10.49 1.75 -21.73
N ASP A 418 -11.68 1.17 -21.59
CA ASP A 418 -12.62 1.43 -20.50
C ASP A 418 -12.85 0.12 -19.74
N ASN A 419 -12.40 0.08 -18.49
CA ASN A 419 -12.57 -1.07 -17.60
C ASN A 419 -13.47 -0.69 -16.43
N GLU A 420 -14.54 -1.46 -16.24
CA GLU A 420 -15.41 -1.41 -15.08
C GLU A 420 -15.26 -2.70 -14.26
N ILE A 421 -14.96 -2.58 -12.97
CA ILE A 421 -14.79 -3.70 -12.07
C ILE A 421 -15.73 -3.52 -10.88
N ILE A 422 -16.56 -4.51 -10.61
CA ILE A 422 -17.39 -4.58 -9.40
C ILE A 422 -17.05 -5.86 -8.67
N THR A 423 -16.73 -5.77 -7.37
CA THR A 423 -16.58 -6.95 -6.52
C THR A 423 -17.37 -6.76 -5.24
N SER A 424 -18.07 -7.79 -4.78
CA SER A 424 -18.77 -7.79 -3.50
C SER A 424 -18.49 -9.09 -2.76
N GLN A 425 -18.25 -9.01 -1.47
CA GLN A 425 -17.91 -10.16 -0.62
C GLN A 425 -18.60 -10.04 0.75
N LEU A 426 -19.01 -11.19 1.27
CA LEU A 426 -19.65 -11.35 2.57
C LEU A 426 -18.98 -12.49 3.31
N ASP A 427 -18.38 -12.18 4.44
CA ASP A 427 -17.63 -13.11 5.26
C ASP A 427 -18.25 -13.21 6.67
N TYR A 428 -18.28 -14.42 7.21
CA TYR A 428 -18.70 -14.71 8.56
C TYR A 428 -17.58 -15.45 9.30
N SER A 429 -17.10 -14.85 10.38
CA SER A 429 -16.07 -15.41 11.25
C SER A 429 -16.68 -15.75 12.61
N LEU A 430 -16.47 -16.98 13.07
CA LEU A 430 -16.93 -17.52 14.33
C LEU A 430 -15.73 -18.06 15.13
N PRO A 431 -15.29 -17.34 16.18
CA PRO A 431 -14.47 -17.93 17.23
C PRO A 431 -15.29 -19.01 17.93
N ILE A 432 -14.89 -20.27 17.82
CA ILE A 432 -15.58 -21.40 18.46
C ILE A 432 -15.15 -21.47 19.93
N ASP A 433 -13.85 -21.33 20.17
CA ASP A 433 -13.21 -21.22 21.48
C ASP A 433 -11.89 -20.44 21.34
N ASP A 434 -11.15 -20.24 22.42
CA ASP A 434 -9.86 -19.51 22.42
C ASP A 434 -8.79 -20.15 21.52
N SER A 435 -8.99 -21.39 21.11
CA SER A 435 -8.04 -22.19 20.34
C SER A 435 -8.53 -22.53 18.95
N SER A 436 -9.76 -22.17 18.56
CA SER A 436 -10.34 -22.52 17.27
C SER A 436 -11.28 -21.48 16.71
N SER A 437 -11.22 -21.32 15.40
CA SER A 437 -12.10 -20.45 14.64
C SER A 437 -12.56 -21.11 13.36
N PHE A 438 -13.77 -20.77 12.96
CA PHE A 438 -14.35 -21.12 11.68
C PHE A 438 -14.67 -19.86 10.90
N GLU A 439 -14.39 -19.87 9.61
CA GLU A 439 -14.70 -18.77 8.71
C GLU A 439 -15.34 -19.30 7.43
N THR A 440 -16.34 -18.58 6.93
CA THR A 440 -16.97 -18.88 5.64
C THR A 440 -17.39 -17.59 4.96
N GLY A 441 -17.43 -17.60 3.63
CA GLY A 441 -17.89 -16.44 2.90
C GLY A 441 -18.17 -16.72 1.44
N VAL A 442 -18.77 -15.72 0.80
CA VAL A 442 -19.11 -15.72 -0.63
C VAL A 442 -18.58 -14.44 -1.27
N LYS A 443 -18.15 -14.55 -2.52
CA LYS A 443 -17.64 -13.43 -3.32
C LYS A 443 -18.21 -13.46 -4.73
N PHE A 444 -18.56 -12.29 -5.22
CA PHE A 444 -18.94 -12.01 -6.60
C PHE A 444 -17.96 -11.00 -7.20
N SER A 445 -17.58 -11.20 -8.45
CA SER A 445 -16.77 -10.26 -9.23
C SER A 445 -17.31 -10.21 -10.65
N ASN A 446 -17.47 -9.01 -11.19
CA ASN A 446 -17.72 -8.79 -12.61
C ASN A 446 -16.73 -7.75 -13.14
N VAL A 447 -16.13 -8.05 -14.28
CA VAL A 447 -15.21 -7.17 -14.98
C VAL A 447 -15.67 -7.02 -16.40
N LYS A 448 -15.85 -5.78 -16.83
CA LYS A 448 -16.09 -5.42 -18.23
C LYS A 448 -14.94 -4.58 -18.71
N SER A 449 -14.31 -5.00 -19.80
CA SER A 449 -13.24 -4.27 -20.46
C SER A 449 -13.65 -4.08 -21.92
N LYS A 450 -13.71 -2.83 -22.35
CA LYS A 450 -13.89 -2.46 -23.76
C LYS A 450 -12.64 -1.76 -24.21
N SER A 451 -12.00 -2.32 -25.23
CA SER A 451 -10.83 -1.74 -25.84
C SER A 451 -11.16 -1.48 -27.29
N ASP A 452 -10.82 -0.29 -27.79
CA ASP A 452 -10.96 0.08 -29.21
C ASP A 452 -9.59 0.54 -29.74
N ASN A 453 -9.22 0.15 -30.96
CA ASN A 453 -8.04 0.64 -31.66
C ASN A 453 -8.37 0.95 -33.11
N ILE A 454 -8.15 2.20 -33.50
CA ILE A 454 -8.35 2.65 -34.88
C ILE A 454 -6.99 3.08 -35.41
N GLN A 455 -6.54 2.46 -36.51
CA GLN A 455 -5.34 2.86 -37.22
C GLN A 455 -5.70 3.54 -38.54
N ASN A 456 -5.06 4.68 -38.83
CA ASN A 456 -5.09 5.31 -40.15
C ASN A 456 -3.67 5.42 -40.70
N ASP A 457 -3.46 4.92 -41.92
CA ASP A 457 -2.23 5.13 -42.66
C ASP A 457 -2.23 6.53 -43.28
N ILE A 458 -1.06 7.15 -43.40
CA ILE A 458 -0.90 8.49 -43.99
C ILE A 458 -0.40 8.33 -45.43
N ILE A 459 -1.32 8.47 -46.38
CA ILE A 459 -1.01 8.36 -47.82
C ILE A 459 -1.19 9.74 -48.44
N GLY A 460 -0.11 10.36 -48.93
CA GLY A 460 -0.15 11.69 -49.53
C GLY A 460 -0.72 12.76 -48.59
N ASN A 461 -0.31 12.75 -47.32
CA ASN A 461 -0.82 13.59 -46.23
C ASN A 461 -2.31 13.45 -45.91
N THR A 462 -2.94 12.34 -46.32
CA THR A 462 -4.35 12.04 -45.99
C THR A 462 -4.42 10.80 -45.10
N GLU A 463 -5.25 10.87 -44.05
CA GLU A 463 -5.56 9.72 -43.19
C GLU A 463 -6.48 8.74 -43.95
N VAL A 464 -6.02 7.51 -44.15
CA VAL A 464 -6.78 6.41 -44.76
C VAL A 464 -6.93 5.29 -43.73
N LEU A 465 -8.17 4.89 -43.43
CA LEU A 465 -8.43 3.84 -42.45
C LEU A 465 -7.78 2.52 -42.85
N ASN A 466 -6.95 1.96 -41.96
CA ASN A 466 -6.37 0.64 -42.10
C ASN A 466 -7.26 -0.38 -41.37
N ILE A 467 -8.06 -1.13 -42.13
CA ILE A 467 -9.01 -2.11 -41.57
C ILE A 467 -8.26 -3.27 -40.91
N ASP A 468 -7.11 -3.69 -41.45
CA ASP A 468 -6.36 -4.86 -40.96
C ASP A 468 -5.69 -4.61 -39.59
N ASN A 469 -5.48 -3.34 -39.21
CA ASN A 469 -4.93 -2.95 -37.92
C ASN A 469 -5.94 -2.21 -37.02
N THR A 470 -7.23 -2.23 -37.36
CA THR A 470 -8.31 -1.64 -36.57
C THR A 470 -9.14 -2.76 -35.92
N ASP A 471 -9.34 -2.71 -34.60
CA ASP A 471 -10.12 -3.70 -33.88
C ASP A 471 -10.89 -3.12 -32.68
N PHE A 472 -11.98 -3.81 -32.32
CA PHE A 472 -12.79 -3.54 -31.13
C PHE A 472 -12.86 -4.84 -30.32
N PHE A 473 -12.27 -4.82 -29.13
CA PHE A 473 -12.18 -5.97 -28.24
C PHE A 473 -13.05 -5.78 -27.01
N ASN A 474 -14.04 -6.67 -26.85
CA ASN A 474 -14.94 -6.68 -25.70
C ASN A 474 -14.65 -7.90 -24.83
N TYR A 475 -14.50 -7.69 -23.53
CA TYR A 475 -14.23 -8.71 -22.53
C TYR A 475 -15.18 -8.56 -21.33
N ASP A 476 -15.91 -9.63 -20.99
CA ASP A 476 -16.78 -9.72 -19.82
C ASP A 476 -16.43 -10.98 -19.03
N GLU A 477 -15.90 -10.80 -17.82
CA GLU A 477 -15.57 -11.88 -16.90
C GLU A 477 -16.44 -11.80 -15.65
N THR A 478 -17.11 -12.90 -15.34
CA THR A 478 -17.89 -13.05 -14.11
C THR A 478 -17.35 -14.21 -13.29
N VAL A 479 -17.09 -13.96 -11.99
CA VAL A 479 -16.60 -14.96 -11.05
C VAL A 479 -17.53 -15.04 -9.84
N TYR A 480 -18.00 -16.25 -9.54
CA TYR A 480 -18.71 -16.58 -8.30
C TYR A 480 -17.82 -17.46 -7.45
N ALA A 481 -17.74 -17.18 -6.16
CA ALA A 481 -16.92 -17.96 -5.25
C ALA A 481 -17.55 -18.16 -3.89
N ALA A 482 -17.24 -19.30 -3.27
CA ALA A 482 -17.57 -19.64 -1.90
C ALA A 482 -16.35 -20.28 -1.23
N TYR A 483 -16.19 -20.06 0.08
CA TYR A 483 -15.11 -20.69 0.84
C TYR A 483 -15.52 -21.08 2.25
N LEU A 484 -14.73 -22.01 2.79
CA LEU A 484 -14.75 -22.47 4.17
C LEU A 484 -13.32 -22.48 4.68
N SER A 485 -13.11 -22.13 5.94
CA SER A 485 -11.80 -22.16 6.61
C SER A 485 -11.96 -22.53 8.08
N TYR A 486 -10.98 -23.24 8.59
CA TYR A 486 -10.92 -23.71 9.97
C TYR A 486 -9.50 -23.62 10.49
N ASP A 487 -9.35 -22.96 11.62
CA ASP A 487 -8.09 -22.83 12.35
C ASP A 487 -8.23 -23.51 13.71
N LYS A 488 -7.18 -24.26 14.10
CA LYS A 488 -7.09 -24.90 15.42
C LYS A 488 -5.67 -24.84 15.93
N GLN A 489 -5.51 -24.41 17.17
CA GLN A 489 -4.29 -24.55 17.95
C GLN A 489 -4.52 -25.57 19.06
N TRP A 490 -3.59 -26.51 19.24
CA TRP A 490 -3.65 -27.47 20.36
C TRP A 490 -2.24 -27.86 20.76
N GLU A 491 -1.93 -27.74 22.05
CA GLU A 491 -0.59 -28.02 22.59
C GLU A 491 0.52 -27.32 21.77
N LYS A 492 1.37 -28.11 21.10
CA LYS A 492 2.48 -27.66 20.25
C LYS A 492 2.11 -27.54 18.77
N TRP A 493 0.87 -27.84 18.40
CA TRP A 493 0.40 -27.88 17.03
C TRP A 493 -0.48 -26.69 16.70
N SER A 494 -0.42 -26.26 15.44
CA SER A 494 -1.37 -25.30 14.87
C SER A 494 -1.69 -25.71 13.44
N LEU A 495 -2.98 -25.74 13.12
CA LEU A 495 -3.54 -26.10 11.83
C LEU A 495 -4.36 -24.93 11.31
N SER A 496 -4.19 -24.61 10.04
CA SER A 496 -5.07 -23.73 9.28
C SER A 496 -5.42 -24.43 7.98
N SER A 497 -6.70 -24.74 7.76
CA SER A 497 -7.16 -25.45 6.57
C SER A 497 -8.35 -24.74 5.96
N GLY A 498 -8.44 -24.73 4.63
CA GLY A 498 -9.51 -24.06 3.91
C GLY A 498 -9.73 -24.63 2.52
N LEU A 499 -10.94 -24.44 2.03
CA LEU A 499 -11.33 -24.83 0.68
C LEU A 499 -12.16 -23.70 0.07
N ARG A 500 -11.76 -23.29 -1.13
CA ARG A 500 -12.47 -22.31 -1.94
C ARG A 500 -12.85 -22.92 -3.29
N VAL A 501 -14.04 -22.60 -3.77
CA VAL A 501 -14.53 -23.00 -5.09
C VAL A 501 -14.87 -21.74 -5.86
N GLU A 502 -14.41 -21.65 -7.12
CA GLU A 502 -14.76 -20.55 -8.01
C GLU A 502 -15.33 -21.06 -9.33
N GLN A 503 -16.46 -20.50 -9.75
CA GLN A 503 -17.01 -20.63 -11.10
C GLN A 503 -16.67 -19.35 -11.87
N THR A 504 -15.98 -19.48 -13.00
CA THR A 504 -15.62 -18.35 -13.87
C THR A 504 -16.28 -18.52 -15.24
N VAL A 505 -16.90 -17.44 -15.73
CA VAL A 505 -17.47 -17.35 -17.08
C VAL A 505 -16.88 -16.13 -17.75
N ILE A 506 -16.20 -16.33 -18.88
CA ILE A 506 -15.55 -15.30 -19.68
C ILE A 506 -16.22 -15.24 -21.04
N LYS A 507 -16.52 -14.03 -21.49
CA LYS A 507 -16.90 -13.73 -22.87
C LYS A 507 -15.93 -12.73 -23.46
N ALA A 508 -15.19 -13.14 -24.49
CA ALA A 508 -14.18 -12.32 -25.14
C ALA A 508 -14.39 -12.32 -26.66
N MET A 509 -14.53 -11.14 -27.26
CA MET A 509 -14.81 -11.01 -28.69
C MET A 509 -13.97 -9.89 -29.31
N SER A 510 -13.23 -10.22 -30.37
CA SER A 510 -12.61 -9.27 -31.30
C SER A 510 -13.52 -9.11 -32.51
N VAL A 511 -14.04 -7.90 -32.73
CA VAL A 511 -15.06 -7.64 -33.76
C VAL A 511 -14.45 -7.68 -35.16
N SER A 512 -13.22 -7.20 -35.34
CA SER A 512 -12.58 -7.16 -36.68
C SER A 512 -12.18 -8.54 -37.19
N THR A 513 -11.84 -9.46 -36.29
CA THR A 513 -11.36 -10.80 -36.65
C THR A 513 -12.43 -11.89 -36.49
N ASP A 514 -13.63 -11.53 -36.02
CA ASP A 514 -14.71 -12.44 -35.60
C ASP A 514 -14.22 -13.56 -34.65
N GLN A 515 -13.15 -13.30 -33.89
CA GLN A 515 -12.59 -14.25 -32.94
C GLN A 515 -13.35 -14.18 -31.62
N ASN A 516 -13.87 -15.34 -31.21
CA ASN A 516 -14.59 -15.52 -29.97
C ASN A 516 -13.83 -16.49 -29.05
N ASN A 517 -13.38 -16.01 -27.89
CA ASN A 517 -12.69 -16.82 -26.89
C ASN A 517 -13.48 -16.89 -25.57
N ASN A 518 -14.65 -17.50 -25.63
CA ASN A 518 -15.45 -17.78 -24.44
C ASN A 518 -14.82 -18.90 -23.60
N GLN A 519 -14.79 -18.72 -22.29
CA GLN A 519 -14.30 -19.74 -21.35
C GLN A 519 -15.32 -19.94 -20.22
N ASP A 520 -15.47 -21.19 -19.77
CA ASP A 520 -16.35 -21.58 -18.67
C ASP A 520 -15.66 -22.68 -17.87
N TYR A 521 -15.36 -22.42 -16.59
CA TYR A 521 -14.69 -23.40 -15.74
C TYR A 521 -15.02 -23.24 -14.25
N LEU A 522 -15.12 -24.40 -13.58
CA LEU A 522 -15.24 -24.55 -12.13
C LEU A 522 -13.93 -25.08 -11.56
N GLU A 523 -13.36 -24.39 -10.58
CA GLU A 523 -12.06 -24.77 -10.01
C GLU A 523 -12.06 -24.76 -8.49
N TRP A 524 -11.23 -25.65 -7.92
CA TRP A 524 -11.08 -25.87 -6.48
C TRP A 524 -9.70 -25.42 -6.00
N PHE A 525 -9.69 -24.64 -4.92
CA PHE A 525 -8.51 -24.01 -4.34
C PHE A 525 -8.36 -24.41 -2.86
N PRO A 526 -7.83 -25.61 -2.57
CA PRO A 526 -7.49 -26.02 -1.22
C PRO A 526 -6.27 -25.27 -0.68
N THR A 527 -6.29 -25.01 0.63
CA THR A 527 -5.17 -24.46 1.40
C THR A 527 -5.02 -25.24 2.70
N ALA A 528 -3.81 -25.66 3.04
CA ALA A 528 -3.54 -26.34 4.30
C ALA A 528 -2.16 -25.93 4.85
N ASN A 529 -2.12 -25.53 6.12
CA ASN A 529 -0.92 -25.14 6.84
C ASN A 529 -0.89 -25.91 8.16
N LEU A 530 0.23 -26.57 8.46
CA LEU A 530 0.44 -27.29 9.72
C LEU A 530 1.78 -26.86 10.29
N SER A 531 1.79 -26.45 11.56
CA SER A 531 3.02 -26.13 12.29
C SER A 531 3.11 -26.91 13.59
N PHE A 532 4.33 -27.29 13.94
CA PHE A 532 4.70 -27.97 15.18
C PHE A 532 5.82 -27.21 15.89
N LYS A 533 5.52 -26.70 17.08
CA LYS A 533 6.48 -26.06 17.98
C LYS A 533 7.28 -27.11 18.75
N ALA A 534 8.33 -27.64 18.13
CA ALA A 534 9.20 -28.64 18.73
C ALA A 534 9.82 -28.18 20.07
N SER A 535 10.17 -26.89 20.16
CA SER A 535 10.58 -26.21 21.40
C SER A 535 10.26 -24.70 21.32
N ASP A 536 10.54 -23.92 22.37
CA ASP A 536 10.45 -22.45 22.32
C ASP A 536 11.36 -21.80 21.27
N LYS A 537 12.36 -22.55 20.80
CA LYS A 537 13.37 -22.10 19.85
C LYS A 537 13.23 -22.73 18.47
N VAL A 538 12.39 -23.76 18.29
CA VAL A 538 12.33 -24.50 17.04
C VAL A 538 10.88 -24.77 16.69
N SER A 539 10.46 -24.32 15.51
CA SER A 539 9.16 -24.65 14.92
C SER A 539 9.35 -25.22 13.52
N ILE A 540 8.69 -26.34 13.24
CA ILE A 540 8.67 -27.00 11.93
C ILE A 540 7.28 -26.76 11.34
N TYR A 541 7.19 -26.50 10.05
CA TYR A 541 5.89 -26.29 9.40
C TYR A 541 5.87 -26.80 7.98
N THR A 542 4.68 -27.11 7.49
CA THR A 542 4.43 -27.45 6.09
C THR A 542 3.20 -26.71 5.60
N ASN A 543 3.21 -26.34 4.33
CA ASN A 543 2.12 -25.62 3.69
C ASN A 543 1.83 -26.24 2.33
N TYR A 544 0.56 -26.29 1.97
CA TYR A 544 0.08 -26.59 0.63
C TYR A 544 -0.95 -25.54 0.21
N LYS A 545 -0.82 -25.04 -1.01
CA LYS A 545 -1.79 -24.11 -1.59
C LYS A 545 -1.90 -24.30 -3.10
N ARG A 546 -3.13 -24.26 -3.60
CA ARG A 546 -3.43 -24.06 -5.02
C ARG A 546 -4.00 -22.65 -5.23
N SER A 547 -3.53 -21.95 -6.25
CA SER A 547 -3.97 -20.59 -6.62
C SER A 547 -4.14 -20.47 -8.14
N ILE A 548 -4.79 -19.39 -8.58
CA ILE A 548 -5.01 -19.05 -9.99
C ILE A 548 -4.45 -17.64 -10.25
N THR A 549 -3.83 -17.38 -11.38
CA THR A 549 -3.50 -16.00 -11.83
C THR A 549 -4.17 -15.80 -13.17
N ARG A 550 -5.10 -14.85 -13.25
CA ARG A 550 -5.79 -14.51 -14.49
C ARG A 550 -4.93 -13.52 -15.29
N PRO A 551 -4.88 -13.61 -16.63
CA PRO A 551 -4.12 -12.67 -17.44
C PRO A 551 -4.58 -11.23 -17.23
N ASP A 552 -3.64 -10.28 -17.20
CA ASP A 552 -3.98 -8.86 -17.19
C ASP A 552 -4.72 -8.47 -18.48
N TYR A 553 -5.65 -7.51 -18.40
CA TYR A 553 -6.46 -7.10 -19.55
C TYR A 553 -5.61 -6.58 -20.73
N THR A 554 -4.47 -5.95 -20.43
CA THR A 554 -3.51 -5.52 -21.46
C THR A 554 -2.83 -6.68 -22.18
N TYR A 555 -2.69 -7.84 -21.54
CA TYR A 555 -2.16 -9.05 -22.19
C TYR A 555 -3.21 -9.75 -23.04
N LEU A 556 -4.50 -9.49 -22.81
CA LEU A 556 -5.57 -10.01 -23.65
C LEU A 556 -5.86 -9.12 -24.86
N ASN A 557 -5.57 -7.82 -24.74
CA ASN A 557 -5.86 -6.84 -25.76
C ASN A 557 -5.04 -7.07 -27.04
N PRO A 558 -5.65 -7.43 -28.19
CA PRO A 558 -4.95 -7.76 -29.43
C PRO A 558 -4.38 -6.54 -30.18
N PHE A 559 -4.40 -5.35 -29.58
CA PHE A 559 -3.91 -4.14 -30.24
C PHE A 559 -2.41 -4.14 -30.38
N LYS A 560 -1.97 -3.78 -31.58
CA LYS A 560 -0.56 -3.57 -31.88
C LYS A 560 -0.14 -2.17 -31.43
N TYR A 561 0.75 -2.14 -30.45
CA TYR A 561 1.53 -0.95 -30.13
C TYR A 561 2.89 -1.05 -30.83
N PHE A 562 3.19 -0.10 -31.70
CA PHE A 562 4.43 -0.10 -32.47
C PHE A 562 5.53 0.54 -31.65
N LEU A 563 6.68 -0.13 -31.51
CA LEU A 563 7.92 0.48 -30.99
C LEU A 563 8.66 1.19 -32.12
N ASN A 564 8.70 0.53 -33.28
CA ASN A 564 9.11 1.03 -34.59
C ASN A 564 8.34 0.21 -35.66
N ASP A 565 8.66 0.38 -36.94
CA ASP A 565 7.91 -0.26 -38.03
C ASP A 565 7.97 -1.79 -38.05
N ASN A 566 9.01 -2.41 -37.47
CA ASN A 566 9.19 -3.86 -37.52
C ASN A 566 9.04 -4.55 -36.15
N THR A 567 8.97 -3.78 -35.07
CA THR A 567 8.87 -4.30 -33.71
C THR A 567 7.58 -3.84 -33.06
N VAL A 568 6.71 -4.79 -32.77
CA VAL A 568 5.36 -4.53 -32.25
C VAL A 568 5.13 -5.26 -30.94
N VAL A 569 4.31 -4.68 -30.08
CA VAL A 569 3.80 -5.30 -28.85
C VAL A 569 2.31 -5.53 -29.01
N THR A 570 1.85 -6.74 -28.77
CA THR A 570 0.42 -7.09 -28.85
C THR A 570 0.04 -8.07 -27.76
N GLY A 571 -1.19 -7.97 -27.25
CA GLY A 571 -1.77 -9.01 -26.42
C GLY A 571 -2.20 -10.22 -27.23
N ASN A 572 -2.69 -11.22 -26.52
CA ASN A 572 -3.19 -12.48 -27.02
C ASN A 572 -4.54 -12.79 -26.34
N PRO A 573 -5.66 -12.64 -27.06
CA PRO A 573 -6.99 -12.92 -26.52
C PRO A 573 -7.18 -14.36 -26.05
N ASN A 574 -6.35 -15.30 -26.51
CA ASN A 574 -6.48 -16.74 -26.23
C ASN A 574 -5.84 -17.19 -24.92
N LEU A 575 -5.25 -16.26 -24.15
CA LEU A 575 -4.58 -16.61 -22.91
C LEU A 575 -5.52 -17.32 -21.94
N GLN A 576 -4.97 -18.37 -21.34
CA GLN A 576 -5.58 -19.14 -20.27
C GLN A 576 -5.02 -18.66 -18.92
N PRO A 577 -5.78 -18.81 -17.83
CA PRO A 577 -5.26 -18.55 -16.50
C PRO A 577 -4.13 -19.52 -16.12
N VAL A 578 -3.21 -19.03 -15.29
CA VAL A 578 -2.13 -19.82 -14.70
C VAL A 578 -2.64 -20.48 -13.43
N TYR A 579 -2.43 -21.78 -13.26
CA TYR A 579 -2.71 -22.47 -12.00
C TYR A 579 -1.41 -22.82 -11.29
N THR A 580 -1.24 -22.37 -10.06
CA THR A 580 -0.04 -22.62 -9.27
C THR A 580 -0.34 -23.51 -8.08
N SER A 581 0.31 -24.66 -8.01
CA SER A 581 0.34 -25.54 -6.83
C SER A 581 1.68 -25.39 -6.14
N ASN A 582 1.68 -25.07 -4.84
CA ASN A 582 2.88 -24.84 -4.04
C ASN A 582 2.87 -25.76 -2.82
N ILE A 583 3.95 -26.50 -2.61
CA ILE A 583 4.20 -27.30 -1.41
C ILE A 583 5.49 -26.82 -0.76
N LYS A 584 5.45 -26.63 0.56
CA LYS A 584 6.58 -26.16 1.33
C LYS A 584 6.79 -26.98 2.60
N LEU A 585 8.05 -27.23 2.95
CA LEU A 585 8.48 -27.71 4.27
C LEU A 585 9.51 -26.73 4.81
N GLY A 586 9.30 -26.20 6.01
CA GLY A 586 10.17 -25.21 6.61
C GLY A 586 10.49 -25.49 8.08
N VAL A 587 11.62 -24.97 8.53
CA VAL A 587 12.02 -24.92 9.94
C VAL A 587 12.45 -23.51 10.30
N SER A 588 11.94 -22.98 11.40
CA SER A 588 12.38 -21.72 12.02
C SER A 588 13.13 -22.03 13.32
N ILE A 589 14.29 -21.41 13.48
CA ILE A 589 15.20 -21.59 14.63
C ILE A 589 15.46 -20.22 15.28
N ASN A 590 15.14 -20.11 16.56
CA ASN A 590 15.24 -18.91 17.41
C ASN A 590 14.50 -17.68 16.86
N ASN A 591 13.56 -17.85 15.92
CA ASN A 591 13.00 -16.75 15.11
C ASN A 591 14.07 -15.93 14.37
N ILE A 592 15.29 -16.47 14.24
CA ILE A 592 16.42 -15.85 13.55
C ILE A 592 16.58 -16.50 12.19
N PHE A 593 16.70 -17.83 12.15
CA PHE A 593 16.94 -18.59 10.91
C PHE A 593 15.65 -19.24 10.43
N THR A 594 15.39 -19.20 9.14
CA THR A 594 14.34 -19.96 8.47
C THR A 594 14.97 -20.72 7.30
N ILE A 595 14.71 -22.03 7.21
CA ILE A 595 15.16 -22.87 6.10
C ILE A 595 13.92 -23.51 5.51
N GLU A 596 13.67 -23.34 4.21
CA GLU A 596 12.50 -23.91 3.52
C GLU A 596 12.91 -24.69 2.28
N ALA A 597 12.46 -25.93 2.15
CA ALA A 597 12.47 -26.64 0.87
C ALA A 597 11.08 -26.53 0.24
N TYR A 598 11.01 -26.30 -1.06
CA TYR A 598 9.73 -26.09 -1.73
C TYR A 598 9.69 -26.67 -3.14
N TYR A 599 8.47 -26.95 -3.59
CA TYR A 599 8.14 -27.32 -4.96
C TYR A 599 6.93 -26.53 -5.42
N LYS A 600 7.05 -25.83 -6.56
CA LYS A 600 5.95 -25.14 -7.23
C LYS A 600 5.77 -25.69 -8.64
N LYS A 601 4.51 -25.84 -9.03
CA LYS A 601 4.12 -26.20 -10.39
C LYS A 601 3.13 -25.17 -10.91
N TYR A 602 3.48 -24.52 -12.00
CA TYR A 602 2.64 -23.60 -12.74
C TYR A 602 2.12 -24.33 -13.97
N LYS A 603 0.81 -24.44 -14.12
CA LYS A 603 0.16 -24.92 -15.35
C LYS A 603 -0.24 -23.71 -16.19
N ASN A 604 0.03 -23.74 -17.49
CA ASN A 604 -0.26 -22.65 -18.42
C ASN A 604 0.45 -21.35 -18.04
N ASN A 605 1.69 -21.40 -17.55
CA ASN A 605 2.40 -20.20 -17.10
C ASN A 605 2.52 -19.17 -18.23
N VAL A 606 2.41 -17.88 -17.93
CA VAL A 606 2.37 -16.82 -18.95
C VAL A 606 3.70 -16.08 -18.99
N PHE A 607 4.28 -16.00 -20.18
CA PHE A 607 5.46 -15.16 -20.44
C PHE A 607 5.22 -14.29 -21.66
N GLN A 608 5.62 -13.02 -21.58
CA GLN A 608 5.75 -12.18 -22.77
C GLN A 608 7.09 -12.48 -23.43
N ILE A 609 7.06 -13.01 -24.65
CA ILE A 609 8.27 -13.38 -25.39
C ILE A 609 8.24 -12.74 -26.78
N PRO A 610 9.42 -12.42 -27.36
CA PRO A 610 9.51 -11.99 -28.74
C PRO A 610 9.31 -13.19 -29.67
N ILE A 611 8.41 -13.05 -30.64
CA ILE A 611 8.18 -13.97 -31.74
C ILE A 611 8.68 -13.32 -33.02
N GLN A 612 9.71 -13.92 -33.59
CA GLN A 612 10.36 -13.54 -34.82
C GLN A 612 9.66 -14.23 -36.00
N ASP A 613 9.11 -13.43 -36.90
CA ASP A 613 8.65 -13.87 -38.22
C ASP A 613 9.78 -13.67 -39.23
N ASN A 614 10.28 -14.79 -39.76
CA ASN A 614 11.42 -14.80 -40.69
C ASN A 614 11.04 -14.51 -42.14
N ASP A 615 9.74 -14.48 -42.46
CA ASP A 615 9.26 -14.17 -43.81
C ASP A 615 8.96 -12.67 -43.93
N THR A 616 8.41 -12.04 -42.89
CA THR A 616 8.04 -10.62 -42.88
C THR A 616 9.06 -9.70 -42.20
N ASN A 617 10.06 -10.26 -41.52
CA ASN A 617 11.02 -9.52 -40.68
C ASN A 617 10.37 -8.72 -39.53
N ILE A 618 9.21 -9.16 -39.05
CA ILE A 618 8.52 -8.56 -37.91
C ILE A 618 8.90 -9.29 -36.62
N LEU A 619 9.19 -8.54 -35.57
CA LEU A 619 9.34 -9.02 -34.20
C LEU A 619 8.12 -8.62 -33.38
N THR A 620 7.36 -9.61 -32.93
CA THR A 620 6.15 -9.40 -32.13
C THR A 620 6.39 -9.83 -30.69
N TYR A 621 6.38 -8.88 -29.75
CA TYR A 621 6.30 -9.18 -28.33
C TYR A 621 4.85 -9.48 -27.97
N THR A 622 4.58 -10.73 -27.60
CA THR A 622 3.24 -11.17 -27.18
C THR A 622 3.32 -12.15 -26.03
N SER A 623 2.24 -12.18 -25.25
CA SER A 623 2.10 -13.07 -24.11
C SER A 623 1.57 -14.42 -24.56
N LEU A 624 2.22 -15.51 -24.13
CA LEU A 624 1.85 -16.88 -24.46
C LEU A 624 1.78 -17.74 -23.21
N ASN A 625 0.87 -18.72 -23.21
CA ASN A 625 0.89 -19.80 -22.21
C ASN A 625 1.94 -20.85 -22.58
N ILE A 626 2.81 -21.16 -21.63
CA ILE A 626 3.72 -22.31 -21.64
C ILE A 626 3.06 -23.43 -20.84
N ASN A 627 3.10 -24.67 -21.36
CA ASN A 627 2.33 -25.80 -20.83
C ASN A 627 2.55 -26.01 -19.33
N TYR A 628 3.81 -26.04 -18.89
CA TYR A 628 4.15 -26.04 -17.48
C TYR A 628 5.50 -25.39 -17.16
N THR A 629 5.58 -24.80 -15.97
CA THR A 629 6.82 -24.42 -15.30
C THR A 629 6.91 -25.20 -14.00
N GLU A 630 8.05 -25.84 -13.73
CA GLU A 630 8.34 -26.50 -12.46
C GLU A 630 9.50 -25.79 -11.76
N GLU A 631 9.33 -25.52 -10.48
CA GLU A 631 10.31 -24.83 -9.64
C GLU A 631 10.57 -25.68 -8.40
N ILE A 632 11.79 -26.16 -8.24
CA ILE A 632 12.27 -26.80 -7.01
C ILE A 632 13.34 -25.93 -6.39
N GLY A 633 13.26 -25.67 -5.09
CA GLY A 633 14.23 -24.78 -4.46
C GLY A 633 14.39 -24.97 -2.96
N LEU A 634 15.46 -24.34 -2.47
CA LEU A 634 15.84 -24.25 -1.07
C LEU A 634 16.05 -22.78 -0.71
N ASP A 635 15.22 -22.29 0.21
CA ASP A 635 15.32 -20.95 0.78
C ASP A 635 16.04 -21.00 2.13
N PHE A 636 16.91 -20.03 2.36
CA PHE A 636 17.53 -19.74 3.64
C PHE A 636 17.32 -18.26 3.95
N GLU A 637 16.73 -17.95 5.09
CA GLU A 637 16.54 -16.59 5.58
C GLU A 637 17.15 -16.46 6.98
N ALA A 638 17.83 -15.36 7.24
CA ALA A 638 18.28 -14.99 8.57
C ALA A 638 17.99 -13.52 8.86
N TYR A 639 17.41 -13.24 10.02
CA TYR A 639 17.18 -11.89 10.54
C TYR A 639 17.72 -11.79 11.96
N PHE A 640 18.77 -10.99 12.16
CA PHE A 640 19.42 -10.86 13.46
C PHE A 640 20.05 -9.48 13.64
N ASN A 641 20.38 -9.17 14.89
CA ASN A 641 21.14 -7.97 15.23
C ASN A 641 22.58 -8.37 15.50
N ILE A 642 23.55 -7.71 14.84
CA ILE A 642 24.98 -7.85 15.17
C ILE A 642 25.24 -7.14 16.50
N VAL A 643 24.69 -5.93 16.63
CA VAL A 643 24.57 -5.17 17.87
C VAL A 643 23.21 -4.50 17.90
N ASP A 644 22.82 -3.94 19.03
CA ASP A 644 21.50 -3.33 19.26
C ASP A 644 21.04 -2.28 18.24
N LYS A 645 21.98 -1.75 17.45
CA LYS A 645 21.76 -0.70 16.45
C LYS A 645 22.14 -1.12 15.04
N TRP A 646 22.45 -2.39 14.82
CA TRP A 646 22.79 -2.92 13.51
C TRP A 646 22.05 -4.23 13.30
N THR A 647 21.01 -4.15 12.47
CA THR A 647 20.19 -5.28 12.05
C THR A 647 20.64 -5.73 10.67
N VAL A 648 20.70 -7.04 10.48
CA VAL A 648 21.02 -7.71 9.23
C VAL A 648 19.89 -8.65 8.87
N TYR A 649 19.45 -8.55 7.62
CA TYR A 649 18.63 -9.54 6.96
C TYR A 649 19.40 -10.13 5.77
N ILE A 650 19.40 -11.45 5.66
CA ILE A 650 19.87 -12.15 4.46
C ILE A 650 18.81 -13.19 4.09
N GLY A 651 18.36 -13.17 2.84
CA GLY A 651 17.44 -14.15 2.29
C GLY A 651 18.00 -14.67 0.98
N THR A 652 18.29 -15.96 0.87
CA THR A 652 18.79 -16.58 -0.35
C THR A 652 17.93 -17.75 -0.76
N SER A 653 17.70 -17.89 -2.06
CA SER A 653 17.00 -19.01 -2.69
C SER A 653 17.91 -19.63 -3.73
N PHE A 654 18.08 -20.94 -3.67
CA PHE A 654 18.70 -21.74 -4.73
C PHE A 654 17.62 -22.58 -5.35
N TYR A 655 17.34 -22.36 -6.64
CA TYR A 655 16.21 -22.98 -7.30
C TYR A 655 16.54 -23.40 -8.72
N ASN A 656 15.84 -24.40 -9.22
CA ASN A 656 15.84 -24.79 -10.62
C ASN A 656 14.47 -24.46 -11.20
N TYR A 657 14.44 -23.67 -12.27
CA TYR A 657 13.26 -23.56 -13.13
C TYR A 657 13.39 -24.52 -14.29
N ASN A 658 12.31 -25.23 -14.61
CA ASN A 658 12.15 -26.01 -15.82
C ASN A 658 10.87 -25.57 -16.54
N ASP A 659 11.03 -24.85 -17.64
CA ASP A 659 9.95 -24.41 -18.52
C ASP A 659 9.79 -25.39 -19.67
N ASN A 660 8.56 -25.86 -19.89
CA ASN A 660 8.22 -26.76 -20.98
C ASN A 660 6.96 -26.29 -21.69
N GLY A 661 7.05 -26.14 -23.01
CA GLY A 661 5.87 -25.86 -23.80
C GLY A 661 6.04 -26.14 -25.28
N THR A 662 4.96 -25.91 -26.01
CA THR A 662 4.91 -26.13 -27.46
C THR A 662 5.07 -24.81 -28.21
N PHE A 663 5.95 -24.78 -29.21
CA PHE A 663 6.12 -23.66 -30.13
C PHE A 663 6.37 -24.19 -31.54
N LEU A 664 5.67 -23.65 -32.55
CA LEU A 664 5.71 -24.14 -33.94
C LEU A 664 5.60 -25.68 -34.03
N ASN A 665 4.64 -26.27 -33.31
CA ASN A 665 4.42 -27.73 -33.22
C ASN A 665 5.60 -28.56 -32.67
N ASN A 666 6.61 -27.92 -32.09
CA ASN A 666 7.73 -28.58 -31.44
C ASN A 666 7.64 -28.40 -29.92
N THR A 667 7.97 -29.45 -29.16
CA THR A 667 8.11 -29.34 -27.71
C THR A 667 9.48 -28.79 -27.37
N ILE A 668 9.51 -27.71 -26.59
CA ILE A 668 10.70 -27.05 -26.09
C ILE A 668 10.73 -27.23 -24.58
N SER A 669 11.89 -27.63 -24.06
CA SER A 669 12.16 -27.63 -22.62
C SER A 669 13.43 -26.83 -22.35
N ARG A 670 13.41 -25.99 -21.33
CA ARG A 670 14.59 -25.26 -20.84
C ARG A 670 14.62 -25.29 -19.33
N ASP A 671 15.69 -25.83 -18.80
CA ASP A 671 15.93 -25.84 -17.36
C ASP A 671 17.19 -25.07 -17.00
N ARG A 672 17.18 -24.47 -15.80
CA ARG A 672 18.36 -23.78 -15.27
C ARG A 672 18.29 -23.64 -13.75
N TRP A 673 19.40 -24.01 -13.11
CA TRP A 673 19.67 -23.60 -11.73
C TRP A 673 20.04 -22.12 -11.68
N ALA A 674 19.40 -21.41 -10.77
CA ALA A 674 19.64 -20.01 -10.49
C ALA A 674 19.72 -19.78 -8.98
N ASN A 675 20.21 -18.60 -8.64
CA ASN A 675 20.28 -18.12 -7.29
C ASN A 675 19.63 -16.74 -7.22
N TYR A 676 18.97 -16.48 -6.11
CA TYR A 676 18.44 -15.19 -5.77
C TYR A 676 18.89 -14.89 -4.34
N THR A 677 19.55 -13.77 -4.10
CA THR A 677 20.01 -13.38 -2.76
C THR A 677 19.67 -11.92 -2.49
N ASN A 678 18.90 -11.68 -1.43
CA ASN A 678 18.74 -10.38 -0.84
C ASN A 678 19.60 -10.27 0.42
N PHE A 679 20.28 -9.14 0.55
CA PHE A 679 21.05 -8.76 1.71
C PHE A 679 20.68 -7.33 2.09
N THR A 680 20.24 -7.13 3.32
CA THR A 680 19.76 -5.85 3.82
C THR A 680 20.40 -5.55 5.17
N ASN A 681 20.94 -4.34 5.33
CA ASN A 681 21.53 -3.84 6.56
C ASN A 681 20.81 -2.58 6.99
N ASN A 682 20.52 -2.48 8.28
CA ASN A 682 20.01 -1.27 8.89
C ASN A 682 20.89 -0.91 10.08
N VAL A 683 21.50 0.28 10.04
CA VAL A 683 22.43 0.78 11.04
C VAL A 683 21.92 2.10 11.60
N SER A 684 21.89 2.23 12.91
CA SER A 684 21.64 3.48 13.63
C SER A 684 22.92 4.00 14.27
N PHE A 685 23.35 5.20 13.89
CA PHE A 685 24.65 5.76 14.29
C PHE A 685 24.61 6.56 15.60
N LEU A 686 23.47 7.19 15.90
CA LEU A 686 23.35 8.09 17.04
C LEU A 686 22.68 7.44 18.24
N LYS A 687 22.92 7.99 19.44
CA LYS A 687 22.36 7.47 20.68
C LYS A 687 20.82 7.44 20.67
N ASP A 688 20.23 8.48 20.11
CA ASP A 688 18.79 8.71 19.99
C ASP A 688 18.14 8.06 18.75
N ASN A 689 18.90 7.27 17.99
CA ASN A 689 18.48 6.68 16.71
C ASN A 689 18.00 7.68 15.64
N SER A 690 18.39 8.95 15.76
CA SER A 690 17.95 9.97 14.82
C SER A 690 18.69 9.91 13.48
N LEU A 691 19.85 9.25 13.38
CA LEU A 691 20.59 9.05 12.12
C LEU A 691 20.69 7.57 11.81
N THR A 692 20.07 7.15 10.72
CA THR A 692 20.04 5.75 10.26
C THR A 692 20.55 5.63 8.84
N ALA A 693 21.25 4.54 8.53
CA ALA A 693 21.52 4.13 7.15
C ALA A 693 20.96 2.74 6.89
N TYR A 694 20.46 2.56 5.67
CA TYR A 694 19.90 1.34 5.15
C TYR A 694 20.63 1.00 3.86
N PHE A 695 21.22 -0.19 3.78
CA PHE A 695 21.92 -0.67 2.60
C PHE A 695 21.36 -2.01 2.16
N THR A 696 20.95 -2.09 0.90
CA THR A 696 20.34 -3.30 0.33
C THR A 696 21.04 -3.68 -0.96
N MET A 697 21.28 -4.97 -1.09
CA MET A 697 21.76 -5.62 -2.30
C MET A 697 20.82 -6.78 -2.64
N THR A 698 20.39 -6.85 -3.88
CA THR A 698 19.66 -8.01 -4.41
C THR A 698 20.38 -8.53 -5.63
N TYR A 699 20.98 -9.71 -5.52
CA TYR A 699 21.56 -10.43 -6.63
C TYR A 699 20.53 -11.38 -7.22
N VAL A 700 20.29 -11.25 -8.53
CA VAL A 700 19.48 -12.20 -9.29
C VAL A 700 20.43 -12.90 -10.26
N GLY A 701 20.65 -14.18 -10.04
CA GLY A 701 21.45 -15.03 -10.91
C GLY A 701 20.78 -15.30 -12.25
N LYS A 702 21.61 -15.65 -13.23
CA LYS A 702 21.16 -15.98 -14.59
C LYS A 702 20.12 -17.11 -14.57
N ASN A 703 18.92 -16.84 -15.06
CA ASN A 703 17.76 -17.74 -14.99
C ASN A 703 17.07 -17.91 -16.34
N VAL A 704 16.13 -18.86 -16.40
CA VAL A 704 15.23 -19.07 -17.53
C VAL A 704 13.89 -18.41 -17.20
N GLN A 705 13.32 -17.72 -18.19
CA GLN A 705 11.96 -17.17 -18.15
C GLN A 705 11.28 -17.52 -19.46
N GLY A 706 10.43 -18.54 -19.42
CA GLY A 706 9.86 -19.18 -20.59
C GLY A 706 10.95 -19.79 -21.47
N PHE A 707 11.08 -19.31 -22.70
CA PHE A 707 12.13 -19.78 -23.62
C PHE A 707 13.34 -18.84 -23.70
N GLN A 708 13.36 -17.83 -22.84
CA GLN A 708 14.41 -16.82 -22.78
C GLN A 708 15.40 -17.10 -21.66
N ILE A 709 16.64 -16.67 -21.86
CA ILE A 709 17.68 -16.66 -20.82
C ILE A 709 17.90 -15.21 -20.41
N VAL A 710 17.64 -14.91 -19.15
CA VAL A 710 17.87 -13.58 -18.56
C VAL A 710 19.19 -13.61 -17.80
N ASN A 711 20.10 -12.70 -18.12
CA ASN A 711 21.42 -12.62 -17.46
C ASN A 711 21.31 -12.17 -15.99
N SER A 712 22.41 -12.37 -15.26
CA SER A 712 22.50 -11.93 -13.87
C SER A 712 22.50 -10.41 -13.76
N ARG A 713 21.95 -9.90 -12.67
CA ARG A 713 21.94 -8.48 -12.33
C ARG A 713 22.07 -8.28 -10.82
N LEU A 714 22.59 -7.12 -10.43
CA LEU A 714 22.75 -6.71 -9.05
C LEU A 714 22.04 -5.37 -8.84
N MET A 715 20.99 -5.40 -8.02
CA MET A 715 20.31 -4.19 -7.56
C MET A 715 20.96 -3.75 -6.25
N SER A 716 21.28 -2.45 -6.12
CA SER A 716 21.96 -1.92 -4.95
C SER A 716 21.44 -0.53 -4.55
N ASP A 717 21.00 -0.39 -3.30
CA ASP A 717 20.44 0.86 -2.78
C ASP A 717 21.11 1.23 -1.44
N LEU A 718 21.48 2.50 -1.28
CA LEU A 718 21.92 3.09 -0.02
C LEU A 718 21.00 4.26 0.34
N SER A 719 20.37 4.20 1.52
CA SER A 719 19.52 5.26 2.05
C SER A 719 20.06 5.74 3.40
N ILE A 720 20.21 7.04 3.57
CA ILE A 720 20.64 7.68 4.81
C ILE A 720 19.54 8.65 5.23
N ARG A 721 19.09 8.59 6.48
CA ARG A 721 18.02 9.43 7.00
C ARG A 721 18.42 10.07 8.32
N LYS A 722 18.12 11.35 8.46
CA LYS A 722 18.25 12.12 9.69
C LYS A 722 16.89 12.65 10.14
N THR A 723 16.40 12.15 11.26
CA THR A 723 15.27 12.71 11.99
C THR A 723 15.73 13.94 12.78
N MET A 724 14.88 14.96 12.84
CA MET A 724 15.13 16.27 13.44
C MET A 724 13.83 16.84 14.04
N LEU A 725 13.91 18.03 14.64
CA LEU A 725 12.75 18.74 15.20
C LEU A 725 11.93 17.87 16.19
N LYS A 726 12.63 17.14 17.07
CA LYS A 726 12.02 16.24 18.07
C LYS A 726 11.10 15.17 17.46
N GLY A 727 11.48 14.64 16.29
CA GLY A 727 10.73 13.63 15.56
C GLY A 727 9.77 14.20 14.50
N LYS A 728 9.54 15.52 14.49
CA LYS A 728 8.59 16.13 13.55
C LYS A 728 9.15 16.32 12.15
N GLY A 729 10.47 16.36 11.99
CA GLY A 729 11.10 16.52 10.67
C GLY A 729 12.00 15.35 10.33
N SER A 730 12.14 15.04 9.05
CA SER A 730 13.23 14.18 8.58
C SER A 730 13.73 14.58 7.20
N VAL A 731 15.03 14.43 7.00
CA VAL A 731 15.69 14.53 5.69
C VAL A 731 16.27 13.17 5.34
N SER A 732 16.11 12.75 4.09
CA SER A 732 16.68 11.51 3.56
C SER A 732 17.47 11.75 2.28
N LEU A 733 18.51 10.95 2.09
CA LEU A 733 19.32 10.84 0.89
C LEU A 733 19.30 9.37 0.47
N ILE A 734 18.89 9.08 -0.75
CA ILE A 734 18.88 7.73 -1.34
C ILE A 734 19.76 7.75 -2.58
N ILE A 735 20.64 6.76 -2.70
CA ILE A 735 21.45 6.48 -3.88
C ILE A 735 21.00 5.10 -4.38
N SER A 736 20.37 5.08 -5.55
CA SER A 736 19.84 3.88 -6.19
C SER A 736 20.73 3.44 -7.34
N ASP A 737 20.82 2.12 -7.52
CA ASP A 737 21.79 1.42 -8.37
C ASP A 737 23.23 1.93 -8.16
N LEU A 738 23.72 1.80 -6.92
CA LEU A 738 25.04 2.28 -6.50
C LEU A 738 26.18 1.75 -7.38
N PHE A 739 26.08 0.49 -7.84
CA PHE A 739 27.10 -0.18 -8.64
C PHE A 739 26.85 -0.14 -10.15
N ASN A 740 25.69 0.34 -10.62
CA ASN A 740 25.33 0.38 -12.04
C ASN A 740 25.28 -1.01 -12.69
N GLU A 741 24.63 -1.96 -12.04
CA GLU A 741 24.57 -3.38 -12.45
C GLU A 741 23.12 -3.92 -12.56
N GLN A 742 22.14 -3.03 -12.62
CA GLN A 742 20.72 -3.39 -12.65
C GLN A 742 20.14 -3.63 -14.07
N ASP A 743 20.90 -3.30 -15.11
CA ASP A 743 20.49 -3.43 -16.52
C ASP A 743 20.07 -4.86 -16.89
N VAL A 744 19.14 -4.96 -17.84
CA VAL A 744 18.57 -6.25 -18.26
C VAL A 744 19.17 -6.67 -19.59
N PHE A 745 19.71 -7.89 -19.64
CA PHE A 745 20.12 -8.52 -20.88
C PHE A 745 19.42 -9.87 -21.05
N VAL A 746 18.74 -10.04 -22.18
CA VAL A 746 17.92 -11.20 -22.49
C VAL A 746 18.39 -11.82 -23.81
N THR A 747 18.45 -13.15 -23.85
CA THR A 747 18.71 -13.93 -25.06
C THR A 747 17.56 -14.88 -25.34
N THR A 748 17.02 -14.81 -26.54
CA THR A 748 15.99 -15.70 -27.06
C THR A 748 16.59 -16.47 -28.24
N LYS A 749 16.98 -17.73 -28.03
CA LYS A 749 17.62 -18.52 -29.07
C LYS A 749 17.15 -19.95 -29.06
N PHE A 750 16.14 -20.29 -29.85
CA PHE A 750 15.56 -21.63 -29.97
C PHE A 750 14.85 -21.79 -31.32
N LEU A 751 14.87 -22.99 -31.90
CA LEU A 751 14.28 -23.25 -33.22
C LEU A 751 14.71 -22.18 -34.25
N ASN A 752 13.75 -21.43 -34.81
CA ASN A 752 13.95 -20.37 -35.79
C ASN A 752 13.98 -18.95 -35.16
N GLN A 753 14.08 -18.86 -33.83
CA GLN A 753 14.16 -17.61 -33.07
C GLN A 753 15.61 -17.35 -32.68
N ASP A 754 16.15 -16.17 -33.02
CA ASP A 754 17.51 -15.76 -32.65
C ASP A 754 17.56 -14.23 -32.46
N ASN A 755 17.30 -13.80 -31.23
CA ASN A 755 17.34 -12.38 -30.87
C ASN A 755 17.91 -12.15 -29.47
N THR A 756 18.42 -10.93 -29.27
CA THR A 756 18.89 -10.43 -27.98
C THR A 756 18.33 -9.03 -27.72
N LEU A 757 18.13 -8.72 -26.44
CA LEU A 757 17.68 -7.42 -25.96
C LEU A 757 18.58 -7.00 -24.80
N TYR A 758 19.20 -5.84 -24.92
CA TYR A 758 19.77 -5.09 -23.81
C TYR A 758 18.85 -3.91 -23.50
N ASP A 759 18.46 -3.74 -22.24
CA ASP A 759 17.52 -2.72 -21.79
C ASP A 759 18.11 -2.00 -20.57
N ASN A 760 18.42 -0.72 -20.77
CA ASN A 760 18.91 0.20 -19.77
C ASN A 760 17.75 1.12 -19.33
N LEU A 761 17.37 0.98 -18.06
CA LEU A 761 16.28 1.71 -17.43
C LEU A 761 16.85 2.89 -16.63
N ASP A 762 16.12 4.00 -16.53
CA ASP A 762 16.46 5.13 -15.64
C ASP A 762 16.20 4.81 -14.15
N ASN A 763 16.95 3.82 -13.64
CA ASN A 763 16.92 3.21 -12.31
C ASN A 763 18.07 3.70 -11.40
N ARG A 764 19.14 4.25 -11.99
CA ARG A 764 20.24 4.87 -11.25
C ARG A 764 19.98 6.34 -10.96
N TYR A 765 19.84 6.70 -9.69
CA TYR A 765 19.52 8.07 -9.30
C TYR A 765 19.95 8.41 -7.88
N VAL A 766 19.99 9.71 -7.59
CA VAL A 766 20.09 10.26 -6.24
C VAL A 766 18.77 10.96 -5.89
N LYS A 767 18.16 10.60 -4.76
CA LYS A 767 16.92 11.20 -4.26
C LYS A 767 17.16 11.89 -2.92
N LEU A 768 16.75 13.16 -2.84
CA LEU A 768 16.67 13.94 -1.61
C LEU A 768 15.21 14.05 -1.18
N GLY A 769 14.89 13.60 0.03
CA GLY A 769 13.57 13.67 0.61
C GLY A 769 13.53 14.59 1.82
N PHE A 770 12.44 15.35 1.96
CA PHE A 770 12.10 16.09 3.16
C PHE A 770 10.67 15.74 3.58
N ARG A 771 10.46 15.56 4.88
CA ARG A 771 9.13 15.34 5.48
C ARG A 771 8.99 16.15 6.76
N TYR A 772 7.81 16.72 6.96
CA TYR A 772 7.43 17.37 8.20
C TYR A 772 6.05 16.89 8.65
N ASN A 773 6.01 16.30 9.85
CA ASN A 773 4.83 15.83 10.55
C ASN A 773 4.32 16.94 11.50
N PHE A 774 3.02 17.20 11.48
CA PHE A 774 2.34 18.21 12.28
C PHE A 774 1.06 17.67 12.92
N GLY A 775 0.45 18.46 13.80
CA GLY A 775 -0.70 18.04 14.61
C GLY A 775 -0.31 17.51 15.99
N ASN A 776 -1.30 17.02 16.73
CA ASN A 776 -1.18 16.60 18.12
C ASN A 776 -0.73 15.13 18.18
N THR A 777 0.50 14.90 17.71
CA THR A 777 1.11 13.57 17.63
C THR A 777 1.44 12.94 19.00
N LYS A 778 1.17 13.60 20.13
CA LYS A 778 1.67 13.21 21.46
C LYS A 778 0.80 13.59 22.67
N LEU A 779 -0.51 13.31 22.66
CA LEU A 779 -1.27 13.27 23.92
C LEU A 779 -1.44 11.83 24.37
N SER A 780 -0.42 11.22 24.98
CA SER A 780 -0.68 10.08 25.84
C SER A 780 -1.46 10.58 27.06
N THR A 781 -2.69 10.12 27.23
CA THR A 781 -3.30 10.14 28.56
C THR A 781 -2.35 9.41 29.50
N LYS A 782 -1.96 10.04 30.62
CA LYS A 782 -1.48 9.28 31.78
C LYS A 782 -2.59 8.26 32.06
N ASP A 783 -2.31 6.99 31.81
CA ASP A 783 -3.07 5.93 32.46
C ASP A 783 -3.03 6.26 33.95
N HIS A 784 -4.17 6.65 34.51
CA HIS A 784 -4.39 6.43 35.93
C HIS A 784 -4.49 4.92 36.08
N SER A 785 -3.33 4.26 36.15
CA SER A 785 -3.22 2.92 36.67
C SER A 785 -3.62 2.99 38.14
N SER A 786 -4.91 2.85 38.42
CA SER A 786 -5.35 2.34 39.71
C SER A 786 -4.84 0.90 39.80
N SER A 787 -3.66 0.76 40.43
CA SER A 787 -3.17 -0.43 41.14
C SER A 787 -3.59 -1.80 40.58
N VAL A 788 -2.69 -2.43 39.81
CA VAL A 788 -2.62 -3.90 39.72
C VAL A 788 -1.20 -4.31 40.10
N GLU A 789 -0.84 -4.05 41.36
CA GLU A 789 0.40 -4.51 42.00
C GLU A 789 0.13 -5.60 43.04
N GLU A 790 -1.08 -6.18 43.05
CA GLU A 790 -1.50 -7.22 44.03
C GLU A 790 -1.67 -8.63 43.40
N ARG A 791 -1.28 -8.83 42.12
CA ARG A 791 -1.44 -10.14 41.43
C ARG A 791 -0.13 -10.89 41.12
N GLU A 792 1.03 -10.28 41.32
CA GLU A 792 2.33 -10.97 41.20
C GLU A 792 2.86 -11.50 42.55
N ARG A 793 1.98 -11.62 43.55
CA ARG A 793 2.32 -12.12 44.89
C ARG A 793 1.64 -13.44 45.25
N LEU A 794 1.46 -14.33 44.28
CA LEU A 794 1.05 -15.72 44.50
C LEU A 794 1.83 -16.70 43.60
N GLY A 795 2.95 -17.19 44.14
CA GLY A 795 3.45 -18.57 43.98
C GLY A 795 4.13 -18.95 42.66
N ASN A 796 5.46 -19.05 42.68
CA ASN A 796 6.11 -20.36 42.89
C ASN A 796 7.61 -20.21 43.17
N GLU A 797 8.00 -20.80 44.30
CA GLU A 797 9.36 -21.02 44.75
C GLU A 797 10.08 -22.06 43.88
N ASN A 798 11.38 -21.82 43.67
CA ASN A 798 12.51 -22.77 43.57
C ASN A 798 12.26 -24.21 43.07
N SER A 799 12.98 -24.63 42.03
CA SER A 799 14.31 -25.28 42.17
C SER A 799 14.75 -25.98 40.86
N HIS A 800 16.00 -25.70 40.46
CA HIS A 800 16.88 -26.41 39.51
C HIS A 800 16.53 -26.53 38.02
#